data_AF-A0A954IFN3-F1
#
_entry.id   AF-A0A954IFN3-F1
#
_cell.length_a   1.000
_cell.length_b   1.000
_cell.length_c   1.000
_cell.angle_alpha   90.00
_cell.angle_beta   90.00
_cell.angle_gamma   90.00
#
_symmetry.space_group_name_H-M   'P 1'
#
loop_
_entity.id
_entity.type
_entity.pdbx_description
1 polymer ?
#
loop_
_entity_poly.entity_id
_entity_poly.type
_entity_poly.pdbx_seq_one_letter_code
_entity_poly.pdbx_strand_id
1 'polypeptide(L)'
;MFILNCTGCQSKLRIKSALAGHRVKCPQCGTVLQVPEESQSPHTDSATREATPPDETRSPVPSSLALTESSRSNSETNGNAPQFPDSAELRFQADPPVATSRQTSARRRRKRSSTAIWLPTLLILLAIAGGLWFLIPPDGTSEIVRRDLPMQTIEEGDELRLAIPVGNITPGQQIHLEMKEGPNGAVIDQASHEFRWTPQESDGPGTVDVVVLVSNGGTAIEGHFQITVIERDQPPLFDSVNEITLAADQKLELTVSARDPDEPQSDVTYSLTDIDGDTQSATIDSQTGTVNWTPTDLQTGETVTLTIRATEQSEQASFSDLILEVHVQRHTNPVRQLLADLYKRGADAELAGSVNEAVQLPFHGSLQVLLLDEDVVTLVQYESEEQLRKDVESIDQAEGKAFGFPWEQEDTLTVFTQGTLLAATSGATEGTLQHLTALLEPSVAEVRRYVPPPEPVIQVPVLVEKLKPLYEERVRRTGAPRKLFQISSYEEVRRVFADQFLAEHELSLKAATGQGSDDFMTWLNDHAELKEEFFTAIDPQHDNVTGALRLMNQIRTEYPKQVEKYGALAIAVALVWDDEGGVYDYAHHARRTHSTMPANLLAGMDNYRYFLETESVMQGRAQYVPWEFLVHLVNHRTPAVERQWALQNYLPARPMFGKCYADVPYDTVMLQTSSRVCRLDGREYTLPNIRDFGGVCAMQADFAARVGKSMGVPAAYVGGTGRYGGAHAWVMWVELQTISERSIRFTLESHGRYRGDHYYVGNLEEPQTGQRITDRILELRLHQAGADALARRHASRLMALYPLLAKELAFDFETHLEYLSGVIAVNPWSEAAWAALAEQAGQHEFDRKQSATMNSLLNQLFVNFAAFPDFTLTIFGDLIRFEPDAGKRIGLYYQLLELYAGAERPDLAFAALLDLSLLLEQEDRRPEAVEALATAIRKYAEEGQYVPKMLDRLETLIADDEGSEQRVAEFYATFLPKIPQQRGDAPSDYCISMYERAVPIFEKAGQDNLARNYATQAAQLKSGKPQ
;
A
#
# COMPACT_ATOMS: atom_id res chain seq x y z
N MET A 1 -15.67 11.45 51.84
CA MET A 1 -16.97 11.34 51.10
C MET A 1 -17.56 9.99 51.47
N PHE A 2 -18.82 9.91 51.85
CA PHE A 2 -19.44 8.64 52.25
C PHE A 2 -19.95 7.86 51.04
N ILE A 3 -19.81 6.53 51.09
CA ILE A 3 -20.48 5.61 50.17
C ILE A 3 -21.40 4.75 51.03
N LEU A 4 -22.72 4.85 50.81
CA LEU A 4 -23.72 4.09 51.56
C LEU A 4 -24.58 3.27 50.60
N ASN A 5 -24.78 1.99 50.88
CA ASN A 5 -25.75 1.17 50.17
C ASN A 5 -27.16 1.54 50.67
N CYS A 6 -28.09 1.79 49.75
CA CYS A 6 -29.47 2.06 50.14
C CYS A 6 -30.14 0.79 50.68
N THR A 7 -30.64 0.82 51.92
CA THR A 7 -31.33 -0.33 52.53
C THR A 7 -32.60 -0.78 51.78
N GLY A 8 -33.20 0.09 50.95
CA GLY A 8 -34.38 -0.22 50.15
C GLY A 8 -34.12 -0.83 48.78
N CYS A 9 -33.02 -0.47 48.09
CA CYS A 9 -32.73 -0.92 46.72
C CYS A 9 -31.27 -1.33 46.46
N GLN A 10 -30.43 -1.40 47.50
CA GLN A 10 -29.01 -1.74 47.49
C GLN A 10 -28.09 -0.86 46.61
N SER A 11 -28.61 0.19 45.97
CA SER A 11 -27.83 1.16 45.19
C SER A 11 -26.71 1.80 46.02
N LYS A 12 -25.48 1.83 45.50
CA LYS A 12 -24.36 2.58 46.10
C LYS A 12 -24.55 4.09 45.90
N LEU A 13 -24.83 4.81 46.99
CA LEU A 13 -25.00 6.26 46.99
C LEU A 13 -23.72 6.97 47.44
N ARG A 14 -23.16 7.83 46.58
CA ARG A 14 -22.04 8.72 46.91
C ARG A 14 -22.58 10.01 47.54
N ILE A 15 -22.22 10.27 48.80
CA ILE A 15 -22.77 11.36 49.62
C ILE A 15 -21.64 12.25 50.13
N LYS A 16 -21.77 13.58 49.97
CA LYS A 16 -20.75 14.56 50.38
C LYS A 16 -20.51 14.49 51.90
N SER A 17 -19.25 14.59 52.35
CA SER A 17 -18.89 14.48 53.78
C SER A 17 -19.62 15.51 54.65
N ALA A 18 -19.91 16.69 54.11
CA ALA A 18 -20.67 17.77 54.76
C ALA A 18 -22.15 17.41 55.09
N LEU A 19 -22.61 16.19 54.78
CA LEU A 19 -23.92 15.66 55.19
C LEU A 19 -23.80 14.59 56.30
N ALA A 20 -22.65 14.48 56.97
CA ALA A 20 -22.47 13.65 58.16
C ALA A 20 -23.57 13.92 59.21
N GLY A 21 -24.06 12.88 59.88
CA GLY A 21 -25.13 12.98 60.88
C GLY A 21 -26.52 13.39 60.34
N HIS A 22 -26.67 13.68 59.05
CA HIS A 22 -27.93 14.13 58.45
C HIS A 22 -28.73 12.97 57.81
N ARG A 23 -30.01 13.24 57.50
CA ARG A 23 -30.88 12.30 56.76
C ARG A 23 -31.01 12.70 55.29
N VAL A 24 -30.84 11.73 54.40
CA VAL A 24 -30.94 11.90 52.95
C VAL A 24 -31.93 10.89 52.35
N LYS A 25 -32.63 11.25 51.28
CA LYS A 25 -33.45 10.30 50.50
C LYS A 25 -32.61 9.66 49.40
N CYS A 26 -32.76 8.36 49.19
CA CYS A 26 -32.27 7.70 47.99
C CYS A 26 -32.99 8.28 46.75
N PRO A 27 -32.27 8.76 45.72
CA PRO A 27 -32.89 9.29 44.50
C PRO A 27 -33.56 8.19 43.66
N GLN A 28 -33.19 6.92 43.82
CA GLN A 28 -33.69 5.81 43.01
C GLN A 28 -34.96 5.14 43.57
N CYS A 29 -35.20 5.20 44.88
CA CYS A 29 -36.36 4.56 45.53
C CYS A 29 -37.04 5.37 46.65
N GLY A 30 -36.54 6.57 46.96
CA GLY A 30 -37.12 7.47 47.98
C GLY A 30 -36.87 7.10 49.45
N THR A 31 -36.31 5.92 49.75
CA THR A 31 -35.97 5.48 51.12
C THR A 31 -35.06 6.49 51.83
N VAL A 32 -35.41 6.86 53.06
CA VAL A 32 -34.62 7.77 53.90
C VAL A 32 -33.50 6.99 54.59
N LEU A 33 -32.27 7.51 54.50
CA LEU A 33 -31.05 6.94 55.07
C LEU A 33 -30.42 7.96 56.02
N GLN A 34 -29.76 7.45 57.07
CA GLN A 34 -28.96 8.24 58.01
C GLN A 34 -27.49 8.19 57.58
N VAL A 35 -26.82 9.33 57.47
CA VAL A 35 -25.38 9.39 57.19
C VAL A 35 -24.60 9.25 58.50
N PRO A 36 -23.52 8.45 58.57
CA PRO A 36 -22.65 8.37 59.75
C PRO A 36 -22.00 9.70 60.12
N GLU A 37 -21.44 9.75 61.33
CA GLU A 37 -20.54 10.83 61.78
C GLU A 37 -19.08 10.37 61.72
N GLU A 38 -18.15 11.32 61.61
CA GLU A 38 -16.74 11.07 61.27
C GLU A 38 -15.89 11.04 62.56
N SER A 39 -15.57 9.83 63.05
CA SER A 39 -14.89 9.63 64.34
C SER A 39 -13.36 9.75 64.25
N GLN A 40 -12.77 10.58 65.10
CA GLN A 40 -11.32 10.75 65.26
C GLN A 40 -10.69 9.64 66.12
N SER A 41 -9.40 9.35 65.90
CA SER A 41 -8.66 8.28 66.60
C SER A 41 -7.28 8.74 67.08
N PRO A 42 -6.89 8.44 68.34
CA PRO A 42 -5.49 8.51 68.80
C PRO A 42 -4.94 7.19 69.37
N HIS A 43 -3.78 6.77 68.86
CA HIS A 43 -2.64 6.13 69.55
C HIS A 43 -2.76 4.83 70.38
N THR A 44 -2.21 3.75 69.80
CA THR A 44 -1.15 2.82 70.32
C THR A 44 -1.19 2.23 71.74
N ASP A 45 -0.97 0.90 71.85
CA ASP A 45 0.21 0.34 72.58
C ASP A 45 0.56 -1.12 72.12
N SER A 46 1.40 -1.85 72.87
CA SER A 46 2.32 -2.94 72.42
C SER A 46 2.40 -4.13 73.44
N ALA A 47 3.28 -5.16 73.41
CA ALA A 47 4.49 -5.49 72.62
C ALA A 47 4.92 -7.00 72.71
N THR A 48 5.87 -7.41 71.85
CA THR A 48 6.85 -8.54 71.98
C THR A 48 6.46 -10.03 72.17
N ARG A 49 7.01 -10.92 71.32
CA ARG A 49 7.98 -11.98 71.71
C ARG A 49 8.72 -12.62 70.51
N GLU A 50 9.80 -13.35 70.79
CA GLU A 50 10.80 -13.89 69.83
C GLU A 50 10.46 -15.28 69.27
N ALA A 51 11.02 -15.64 68.09
CA ALA A 51 11.11 -17.01 67.58
C ALA A 51 12.20 -17.20 66.49
N THR A 52 12.77 -18.41 66.40
CA THR A 52 13.62 -18.96 65.31
C THR A 52 13.75 -20.48 65.52
N PRO A 53 14.14 -21.29 64.51
CA PRO A 53 13.72 -21.42 63.10
C PRO A 53 12.85 -22.74 62.96
N PRO A 54 12.65 -23.46 61.81
CA PRO A 54 13.18 -23.31 60.45
C PRO A 54 12.22 -23.58 59.24
N ASP A 55 12.81 -23.46 58.04
CA ASP A 55 12.61 -24.16 56.75
C ASP A 55 11.34 -24.09 55.86
N GLU A 56 11.61 -23.57 54.65
CA GLU A 56 11.37 -24.10 53.29
C GLU A 56 9.96 -24.35 52.67
N THR A 57 9.81 -23.68 51.50
CA THR A 57 9.09 -24.12 50.28
C THR A 57 7.55 -24.26 50.29
N ARG A 58 6.86 -23.18 49.90
CA ARG A 58 6.13 -23.06 48.60
C ARG A 58 5.25 -21.81 48.56
N SER A 59 5.39 -20.98 47.52
CA SER A 59 4.50 -19.85 47.27
C SER A 59 3.22 -20.30 46.52
N PRO A 60 2.02 -19.85 46.91
CA PRO A 60 0.78 -20.15 46.19
C PRO A 60 0.50 -19.13 45.06
N VAL A 61 -0.14 -19.59 43.99
CA VAL A 61 -0.62 -18.76 42.86
C VAL A 61 -2.03 -18.22 43.18
N PRO A 62 -2.33 -16.92 42.97
CA PRO A 62 -3.67 -16.36 43.12
C PRO A 62 -4.60 -16.66 41.92
N SER A 63 -5.92 -16.52 42.12
CA SER A 63 -6.95 -17.14 41.26
C SER A 63 -7.56 -16.22 40.20
N SER A 64 -7.83 -16.84 39.04
CA SER A 64 -8.75 -16.49 37.93
C SER A 64 -9.61 -15.22 38.02
N LEU A 65 -9.58 -14.45 36.93
CA LEU A 65 -10.54 -13.38 36.59
C LEU A 65 -11.88 -13.97 36.12
N ALA A 66 -12.99 -13.36 36.54
CA ALA A 66 -14.33 -13.68 36.05
C ALA A 66 -15.05 -12.40 35.59
N LEU A 67 -15.31 -12.32 34.27
CA LEU A 67 -16.14 -11.29 33.65
C LEU A 67 -17.39 -11.97 33.06
N THR A 68 -18.56 -11.38 33.24
CA THR A 68 -19.86 -11.98 32.87
C THR A 68 -20.66 -11.09 31.94
N GLU A 69 -21.44 -11.73 31.08
CA GLU A 69 -22.13 -11.11 29.94
C GLU A 69 -23.42 -10.37 30.34
N SER A 70 -23.86 -9.43 29.50
CA SER A 70 -25.27 -9.06 29.42
C SER A 70 -25.67 -8.67 28.01
N SER A 71 -26.48 -9.51 27.34
CA SER A 71 -27.00 -9.27 26.00
C SER A 71 -28.50 -8.93 26.02
N ARG A 72 -28.98 -8.26 24.97
CA ARG A 72 -30.41 -8.04 24.65
C ARG A 72 -30.61 -8.08 23.13
N SER A 73 -31.82 -8.45 22.70
CA SER A 73 -32.11 -8.98 21.35
C SER A 73 -33.20 -8.20 20.59
N ASN A 74 -33.53 -8.71 19.39
CA ASN A 74 -34.68 -8.40 18.50
C ASN A 74 -34.44 -7.29 17.44
N SER A 75 -34.96 -7.34 16.21
CA SER A 75 -35.61 -8.46 15.45
C SER A 75 -35.88 -8.10 13.97
N GLU A 76 -35.75 -9.09 13.08
CA GLU A 76 -36.32 -9.34 11.72
C GLU A 76 -37.14 -8.29 10.93
N THR A 77 -37.02 -8.32 9.58
CA THR A 77 -38.19 -8.50 8.66
C THR A 77 -37.77 -8.93 7.22
N ASN A 78 -38.67 -9.59 6.47
CA ASN A 78 -38.43 -10.24 5.16
C ASN A 78 -39.09 -9.51 3.95
N GLY A 79 -38.68 -9.80 2.69
CA GLY A 79 -39.34 -9.22 1.48
C GLY A 79 -38.96 -9.73 0.07
N ASN A 80 -39.31 -10.97 -0.29
CA ASN A 80 -39.52 -11.60 -1.63
C ASN A 80 -39.03 -10.97 -2.97
N ALA A 81 -38.61 -11.86 -3.89
CA ALA A 81 -38.41 -11.62 -5.33
C ALA A 81 -39.48 -12.32 -6.23
N PRO A 82 -39.58 -11.97 -7.53
CA PRO A 82 -40.19 -12.79 -8.59
C PRO A 82 -39.19 -13.21 -9.70
N GLN A 83 -39.64 -14.01 -10.69
CA GLN A 83 -38.80 -14.84 -11.59
C GLN A 83 -39.05 -14.65 -13.10
N PHE A 84 -37.98 -14.81 -13.90
CA PHE A 84 -37.92 -15.38 -15.28
C PHE A 84 -38.71 -14.67 -16.44
N PRO A 85 -38.49 -14.99 -17.76
CA PRO A 85 -37.76 -16.14 -18.35
C PRO A 85 -36.76 -15.85 -19.51
N ASP A 86 -36.33 -16.95 -20.13
CA ASP A 86 -35.39 -17.17 -21.25
C ASP A 86 -35.54 -16.30 -22.52
N SER A 87 -34.48 -16.18 -23.34
CA SER A 87 -34.27 -17.07 -24.51
C SER A 87 -33.15 -16.69 -25.51
N ALA A 88 -32.54 -17.74 -26.08
CA ALA A 88 -32.01 -17.95 -27.44
C ALA A 88 -31.20 -16.87 -28.24
N GLU A 89 -29.89 -17.13 -28.38
CA GLU A 89 -29.22 -17.63 -29.61
C GLU A 89 -29.12 -16.79 -30.93
N LEU A 90 -28.12 -17.17 -31.77
CA LEU A 90 -27.95 -16.96 -33.23
C LEU A 90 -27.33 -15.66 -33.84
N ARG A 91 -25.97 -15.70 -33.94
CA ARG A 91 -25.17 -15.83 -35.20
C ARG A 91 -25.20 -14.79 -36.35
N PHE A 92 -23.96 -14.39 -36.71
CA PHE A 92 -23.31 -14.34 -38.06
C PHE A 92 -23.38 -13.11 -39.03
N GLN A 93 -22.15 -12.63 -39.34
CA GLN A 93 -21.51 -12.48 -40.68
C GLN A 93 -21.44 -11.13 -41.45
N ALA A 94 -20.29 -11.02 -42.16
CA ALA A 94 -19.88 -10.18 -43.29
C ALA A 94 -19.62 -8.66 -43.03
N ASP A 95 -18.38 -8.14 -43.02
CA ASP A 95 -17.32 -8.10 -44.08
C ASP A 95 -17.69 -7.25 -45.32
N PRO A 96 -16.73 -6.65 -46.06
CA PRO A 96 -15.39 -6.09 -45.71
C PRO A 96 -15.26 -4.67 -46.39
N PRO A 97 -14.16 -4.18 -47.05
CA PRO A 97 -12.71 -4.52 -47.04
C PRO A 97 -11.69 -3.34 -47.05
N VAL A 98 -10.39 -3.67 -46.89
CA VAL A 98 -9.18 -3.08 -47.60
C VAL A 98 -8.82 -1.60 -47.35
N ALA A 99 -7.55 -1.15 -47.23
CA ALA A 99 -6.19 -1.70 -46.95
C ALA A 99 -5.28 -0.47 -46.60
N THR A 100 -3.93 -0.39 -46.58
CA THR A 100 -2.73 -1.16 -47.00
C THR A 100 -1.59 -0.86 -46.00
N SER A 101 -0.82 -1.82 -45.45
CA SER A 101 0.24 -2.67 -46.03
C SER A 101 1.62 -2.00 -46.22
N ARG A 102 2.70 -2.75 -45.90
CA ARG A 102 4.15 -2.53 -46.14
C ARG A 102 4.94 -1.73 -45.08
N GLN A 103 6.21 -2.06 -44.78
CA GLN A 103 6.97 -3.34 -44.78
C GLN A 103 8.41 -3.10 -44.27
N THR A 104 9.10 -4.16 -43.80
CA THR A 104 10.59 -4.36 -43.81
C THR A 104 11.51 -3.34 -43.09
N SER A 105 12.62 -3.71 -42.44
CA SER A 105 13.20 -5.02 -42.07
C SER A 105 14.54 -4.83 -41.32
N ALA A 106 14.85 -5.70 -40.35
CA ALA A 106 16.17 -6.29 -40.03
C ALA A 106 17.47 -5.43 -39.92
N ARG A 107 18.31 -5.73 -38.91
CA ARG A 107 19.56 -6.53 -39.10
C ARG A 107 20.48 -6.74 -37.86
N ARG A 108 20.77 -8.02 -37.61
CA ARG A 108 22.11 -8.64 -37.37
C ARG A 108 22.94 -8.37 -36.07
N ARG A 109 23.28 -9.53 -35.46
CA ARG A 109 24.63 -10.05 -35.07
C ARG A 109 25.19 -9.83 -33.65
N ARG A 110 25.26 -10.96 -32.91
CA ARG A 110 26.26 -11.25 -31.86
C ARG A 110 27.71 -11.35 -32.41
N LYS A 111 28.66 -11.17 -31.49
CA LYS A 111 30.07 -11.66 -31.38
C LYS A 111 30.21 -12.06 -29.89
N ARG A 112 31.10 -12.92 -29.37
CA ARG A 112 32.22 -13.80 -29.80
C ARG A 112 32.39 -14.83 -28.62
N SER A 113 33.23 -15.87 -28.56
CA SER A 113 34.33 -16.45 -29.36
C SER A 113 34.77 -17.81 -28.76
N SER A 114 35.56 -18.62 -29.52
CA SER A 114 36.59 -19.61 -29.05
C SER A 114 36.15 -20.83 -28.20
N THR A 115 36.71 -22.06 -28.27
CA THR A 115 37.69 -22.83 -29.12
C THR A 115 37.72 -24.29 -28.58
N ALA A 116 38.16 -25.39 -29.22
CA ALA A 116 38.50 -25.80 -30.61
C ALA A 116 38.83 -27.34 -30.60
N ILE A 117 39.93 -27.79 -31.25
CA ILE A 117 40.61 -29.13 -31.20
C ILE A 117 40.19 -30.20 -32.25
N TRP A 118 41.10 -30.44 -33.21
CA TRP A 118 41.66 -31.68 -33.83
C TRP A 118 40.91 -33.05 -33.78
N LEU A 119 41.11 -34.04 -34.68
CA LEU A 119 42.33 -34.48 -35.41
C LEU A 119 42.06 -34.89 -36.93
N PRO A 120 42.46 -36.01 -37.62
CA PRO A 120 42.81 -35.93 -39.08
C PRO A 120 42.49 -37.11 -40.08
N THR A 121 42.70 -36.86 -41.40
CA THR A 121 43.11 -37.82 -42.49
C THR A 121 42.10 -38.91 -43.01
N LEU A 122 42.23 -39.57 -44.19
CA LEU A 122 43.39 -39.89 -45.08
C LEU A 122 43.00 -40.28 -46.57
N LEU A 123 43.94 -40.13 -47.54
CA LEU A 123 44.11 -40.81 -48.89
C LEU A 123 43.30 -40.48 -50.21
N ILE A 124 44.03 -39.95 -51.24
CA ILE A 124 44.43 -40.56 -52.58
C ILE A 124 43.32 -41.04 -53.59
N LEU A 125 43.34 -40.88 -54.95
CA LEU A 125 44.35 -41.16 -56.04
C LEU A 125 44.13 -40.34 -57.38
N LEU A 126 44.95 -40.65 -58.42
CA LEU A 126 45.22 -40.03 -59.76
C LEU A 126 44.29 -40.52 -60.93
N ALA A 127 44.35 -40.12 -62.24
CA ALA A 127 44.73 -38.87 -62.96
C ALA A 127 44.61 -38.95 -64.54
N ILE A 128 44.49 -37.79 -65.22
CA ILE A 128 45.13 -37.34 -66.51
C ILE A 128 44.79 -37.95 -67.93
N ALA A 129 44.57 -37.02 -68.90
CA ALA A 129 44.68 -37.06 -70.40
C ALA A 129 43.69 -37.90 -71.24
N GLY A 130 43.15 -37.48 -72.40
CA GLY A 130 43.42 -36.40 -73.36
C GLY A 130 43.14 -36.92 -74.81
N GLY A 131 42.81 -36.06 -75.81
CA GLY A 131 42.83 -36.50 -77.23
C GLY A 131 41.80 -35.92 -78.22
N LEU A 132 42.28 -34.98 -79.04
CA LEU A 132 41.80 -34.45 -80.33
C LEU A 132 40.81 -35.23 -81.26
N TRP A 133 39.99 -34.43 -81.96
CA TRP A 133 39.59 -34.51 -83.40
C TRP A 133 38.37 -35.33 -83.89
N PHE A 134 38.10 -35.18 -85.19
CA PHE A 134 36.81 -35.27 -85.90
C PHE A 134 36.60 -36.60 -86.69
N LEU A 135 35.34 -36.80 -87.14
CA LEU A 135 34.87 -37.60 -88.30
C LEU A 135 34.69 -39.14 -88.19
N ILE A 136 33.41 -39.53 -88.18
CA ILE A 136 32.79 -40.68 -88.88
C ILE A 136 32.82 -40.49 -90.42
N PRO A 137 32.40 -41.44 -91.30
CA PRO A 137 32.04 -42.87 -91.16
C PRO A 137 32.99 -43.70 -92.10
N PRO A 138 32.63 -44.70 -92.97
CA PRO A 138 31.46 -45.59 -93.18
C PRO A 138 31.86 -47.10 -93.13
N ASP A 139 31.06 -48.15 -93.41
CA ASP A 139 30.00 -48.36 -94.42
C ASP A 139 28.82 -49.26 -93.98
N GLY A 140 27.61 -48.83 -94.35
CA GLY A 140 26.87 -49.54 -95.39
C GLY A 140 26.09 -50.83 -95.07
N THR A 141 25.04 -50.77 -94.25
CA THR A 141 23.74 -51.41 -94.57
C THR A 141 22.62 -50.81 -93.71
N SER A 142 21.47 -50.48 -94.31
CA SER A 142 20.34 -49.81 -93.66
C SER A 142 19.16 -50.76 -93.40
N GLU A 143 19.19 -51.38 -92.22
CA GLU A 143 18.09 -52.17 -91.67
C GLU A 143 17.61 -51.51 -90.37
N ILE A 144 16.28 -51.41 -90.16
CA ILE A 144 15.72 -50.99 -88.86
C ILE A 144 15.83 -52.20 -87.93
N VAL A 145 17.01 -52.41 -87.38
CA VAL A 145 17.26 -53.47 -86.40
C VAL A 145 16.57 -53.09 -85.09
N ARG A 146 15.60 -53.91 -84.65
CA ARG A 146 15.04 -53.81 -83.29
C ARG A 146 16.18 -53.94 -82.29
N ARG A 147 16.52 -52.83 -81.63
CA ARG A 147 17.29 -52.80 -80.39
C ARG A 147 16.33 -52.40 -79.29
N ASP A 148 15.93 -53.36 -78.48
CA ASP A 148 15.25 -53.08 -77.23
C ASP A 148 16.16 -52.18 -76.38
N LEU A 149 15.64 -51.04 -75.95
CA LEU A 149 16.36 -50.13 -75.06
C LEU A 149 16.39 -50.78 -73.66
N PRO A 150 17.52 -50.74 -72.93
CA PRO A 150 17.55 -51.25 -71.57
C PRO A 150 16.59 -50.44 -70.69
N MET A 151 16.10 -51.05 -69.62
CA MET A 151 15.35 -50.35 -68.57
C MET A 151 16.09 -49.09 -68.15
N GLN A 152 15.41 -47.95 -68.21
CA GLN A 152 15.93 -46.69 -67.70
C GLN A 152 15.55 -46.54 -66.23
N THR A 153 16.31 -45.73 -65.51
CA THR A 153 16.05 -45.36 -64.13
C THR A 153 16.29 -43.87 -63.98
N ILE A 154 15.34 -43.17 -63.38
CA ILE A 154 15.36 -41.72 -63.20
C ILE A 154 14.72 -41.39 -61.85
N GLU A 155 15.20 -40.33 -61.19
CA GLU A 155 14.50 -39.73 -60.05
C GLU A 155 13.46 -38.73 -60.55
N GLU A 156 12.39 -38.48 -59.81
CA GLU A 156 11.39 -37.50 -60.23
C GLU A 156 11.91 -36.05 -60.24
N GLY A 157 11.28 -35.21 -61.05
CA GLY A 157 11.76 -33.85 -61.33
C GLY A 157 12.97 -33.77 -62.28
N ASP A 158 13.69 -34.86 -62.56
CA ASP A 158 14.82 -34.87 -63.50
C ASP A 158 14.39 -35.16 -64.95
N GLU A 159 15.01 -34.48 -65.94
CA GLU A 159 14.72 -34.72 -67.36
C GLU A 159 15.50 -35.93 -67.91
N LEU A 160 14.81 -37.07 -68.04
CA LEU A 160 15.29 -38.21 -68.82
C LEU A 160 15.32 -37.83 -70.32
N ARG A 161 16.52 -37.94 -70.93
CA ARG A 161 16.73 -37.78 -72.37
C ARG A 161 17.28 -39.07 -72.96
N LEU A 162 16.56 -39.68 -73.90
CA LEU A 162 16.89 -40.98 -74.46
C LEU A 162 16.82 -40.97 -75.99
N ALA A 163 17.96 -41.16 -76.66
CA ALA A 163 18.00 -41.26 -78.12
C ALA A 163 17.38 -42.59 -78.59
N ILE A 164 16.28 -42.53 -79.35
CA ILE A 164 15.59 -43.72 -79.87
C ILE A 164 16.43 -44.34 -81.01
N PRO A 165 16.79 -45.64 -80.93
CA PRO A 165 17.73 -46.26 -81.87
C PRO A 165 17.07 -46.61 -83.21
N VAL A 166 16.91 -45.59 -84.07
CA VAL A 166 16.36 -45.64 -85.44
C VAL A 166 17.15 -46.48 -86.46
N GLY A 167 18.19 -47.21 -86.03
CA GLY A 167 19.04 -48.05 -86.87
C GLY A 167 19.97 -47.26 -87.80
N ASN A 168 20.51 -47.95 -88.81
CA ASN A 168 21.30 -47.31 -89.87
C ASN A 168 20.33 -46.71 -90.91
N ILE A 169 20.25 -45.39 -91.00
CA ILE A 169 19.39 -44.70 -91.99
C ILE A 169 20.19 -44.42 -93.27
N THR A 170 19.61 -44.66 -94.46
CA THR A 170 20.23 -44.21 -95.72
C THR A 170 20.08 -42.69 -95.88
N PRO A 171 21.14 -41.93 -96.22
CA PRO A 171 21.04 -40.48 -96.41
C PRO A 171 19.91 -40.06 -97.37
N GLY A 172 18.96 -39.27 -96.86
CA GLY A 172 17.76 -38.82 -97.58
C GLY A 172 16.48 -39.61 -97.27
N GLN A 173 16.55 -40.72 -96.53
CA GLN A 173 15.39 -41.45 -96.03
C GLN A 173 14.78 -40.73 -94.81
N GLN A 174 13.47 -40.48 -94.83
CA GLN A 174 12.75 -39.93 -93.68
C GLN A 174 12.35 -41.06 -92.72
N ILE A 175 12.54 -40.81 -91.42
CA ILE A 175 12.00 -41.61 -90.32
C ILE A 175 10.93 -40.79 -89.61
N HIS A 176 9.90 -41.46 -89.12
CA HIS A 176 8.86 -40.90 -88.26
C HIS A 176 8.77 -41.75 -86.98
N LEU A 177 8.69 -41.08 -85.83
CA LEU A 177 8.56 -41.69 -84.52
C LEU A 177 7.20 -41.33 -83.93
N GLU A 178 6.38 -42.32 -83.63
CA GLU A 178 5.07 -42.13 -83.00
C GLU A 178 5.05 -42.84 -81.65
N MET A 179 4.90 -42.09 -80.55
CA MET A 179 4.66 -42.69 -79.24
C MET A 179 3.23 -43.23 -79.20
N LYS A 180 3.07 -44.53 -78.93
CA LYS A 180 1.77 -45.21 -78.80
C LYS A 180 1.30 -45.22 -77.37
N GLU A 181 2.22 -45.51 -76.45
CA GLU A 181 2.02 -45.59 -75.00
C GLU A 181 3.26 -45.00 -74.31
N GLY A 182 3.07 -44.35 -73.17
CA GLY A 182 4.12 -43.66 -72.42
C GLY A 182 3.53 -42.68 -71.39
N PRO A 183 4.35 -42.10 -70.50
CA PRO A 183 3.88 -41.25 -69.42
C PRO A 183 3.39 -39.88 -69.89
N ASN A 184 2.61 -39.22 -69.03
CA ASN A 184 2.09 -37.88 -69.31
C ASN A 184 3.23 -36.85 -69.45
N GLY A 185 3.08 -35.93 -70.40
CA GLY A 185 4.09 -34.90 -70.69
C GLY A 185 5.33 -35.37 -71.45
N ALA A 186 5.50 -36.68 -71.69
CA ALA A 186 6.60 -37.20 -72.50
C ALA A 186 6.46 -36.81 -73.98
N VAL A 187 7.59 -36.50 -74.63
CA VAL A 187 7.63 -36.08 -76.04
C VAL A 187 8.77 -36.76 -76.79
N ILE A 188 8.63 -36.87 -78.13
CA ILE A 188 9.71 -37.34 -79.01
C ILE A 188 9.96 -36.27 -80.07
N ASP A 189 11.15 -35.66 -80.04
CA ASP A 189 11.58 -34.72 -81.08
C ASP A 189 11.92 -35.48 -82.37
N GLN A 190 11.19 -35.18 -83.44
CA GLN A 190 11.38 -35.80 -84.75
C GLN A 190 12.68 -35.38 -85.45
N ALA A 191 13.33 -34.29 -85.01
CA ALA A 191 14.57 -33.80 -85.63
C ALA A 191 15.84 -34.42 -85.01
N SER A 192 15.84 -34.67 -83.70
CA SER A 192 16.94 -35.33 -82.98
C SER A 192 16.73 -36.83 -82.74
N HIS A 193 15.49 -37.32 -82.86
CA HIS A 193 15.06 -38.65 -82.42
C HIS A 193 15.20 -38.91 -80.90
N GLU A 194 15.25 -37.85 -80.08
CA GLU A 194 15.27 -37.95 -78.62
C GLU A 194 13.86 -38.03 -78.03
N PHE A 195 13.60 -39.08 -77.24
CA PHE A 195 12.56 -39.11 -76.22
C PHE A 195 12.99 -38.23 -75.04
N ARG A 196 12.05 -37.44 -74.52
CA ARG A 196 12.26 -36.48 -73.43
C ARG A 196 11.06 -36.54 -72.48
N TRP A 197 11.34 -36.69 -71.19
CA TRP A 197 10.34 -36.71 -70.14
C TRP A 197 10.93 -36.28 -68.80
N THR A 198 10.12 -35.66 -67.96
CA THR A 198 10.42 -35.37 -66.56
C THR A 198 9.27 -35.94 -65.74
N PRO A 199 9.49 -36.93 -64.86
CA PRO A 199 8.45 -37.44 -63.98
C PRO A 199 7.97 -36.35 -63.02
N GLN A 200 6.70 -36.37 -62.66
CA GLN A 200 6.14 -35.65 -61.52
C GLN A 200 5.91 -36.64 -60.35
N GLU A 201 5.65 -36.19 -59.13
CA GLU A 201 5.27 -37.04 -57.96
C GLU A 201 4.36 -38.21 -58.34
N SER A 202 3.26 -37.93 -59.05
CA SER A 202 2.24 -38.93 -59.40
C SER A 202 2.71 -39.98 -60.43
N ASP A 203 3.95 -39.91 -60.91
CA ASP A 203 4.59 -40.90 -61.77
C ASP A 203 5.55 -41.83 -60.96
N GLY A 204 5.88 -41.48 -59.71
CA GLY A 204 6.61 -42.30 -58.73
C GLY A 204 5.70 -42.94 -57.68
N PRO A 205 6.23 -43.83 -56.81
CA PRO A 205 7.38 -44.69 -57.04
C PRO A 205 6.93 -45.88 -57.91
N GLY A 206 7.49 -46.05 -59.11
CA GLY A 206 6.88 -46.96 -60.08
C GLY A 206 7.68 -47.29 -61.33
N THR A 207 7.03 -48.03 -62.24
CA THR A 207 7.58 -48.39 -63.55
C THR A 207 6.57 -48.08 -64.64
N VAL A 208 6.97 -47.27 -65.62
CA VAL A 208 6.15 -46.93 -66.80
C VAL A 208 6.69 -47.64 -68.04
N ASP A 209 5.83 -48.38 -68.74
CA ASP A 209 6.10 -48.91 -70.08
C ASP A 209 5.95 -47.79 -71.15
N VAL A 210 6.95 -47.68 -72.04
CA VAL A 210 6.93 -46.78 -73.19
C VAL A 210 6.99 -47.59 -74.48
N VAL A 211 6.07 -47.31 -75.40
CA VAL A 211 5.96 -47.98 -76.70
C VAL A 211 6.07 -46.95 -77.82
N VAL A 212 7.12 -47.08 -78.64
CA VAL A 212 7.42 -46.18 -79.76
C VAL A 212 7.39 -46.94 -81.07
N LEU A 213 6.50 -46.52 -81.98
CA LEU A 213 6.45 -47.00 -83.35
C LEU A 213 7.46 -46.23 -84.21
N VAL A 214 8.46 -46.92 -84.73
CA VAL A 214 9.49 -46.39 -85.64
C VAL A 214 9.11 -46.76 -87.08
N SER A 215 8.85 -45.77 -87.95
CA SER A 215 8.53 -46.02 -89.36
C SER A 215 9.40 -45.26 -90.34
N ASN A 216 9.67 -45.87 -91.50
CA ASN A 216 10.38 -45.26 -92.63
C ASN A 216 9.51 -45.04 -93.88
N GLY A 217 8.18 -45.02 -93.70
CA GLY A 217 7.21 -44.86 -94.80
C GLY A 217 6.91 -46.14 -95.61
N GLY A 218 7.56 -47.27 -95.28
CA GLY A 218 7.25 -48.58 -95.88
C GLY A 218 7.12 -49.70 -94.85
N THR A 219 8.00 -49.73 -93.85
CA THR A 219 7.96 -50.63 -92.70
C THR A 219 7.74 -49.80 -91.43
N ALA A 220 7.09 -50.38 -90.42
CA ALA A 220 7.02 -49.84 -89.08
C ALA A 220 7.32 -50.95 -88.05
N ILE A 221 8.03 -50.62 -86.97
CA ILE A 221 8.45 -51.56 -85.92
C ILE A 221 8.23 -50.90 -84.56
N GLU A 222 7.65 -51.63 -83.62
CA GLU A 222 7.44 -51.19 -82.23
C GLU A 222 8.67 -51.52 -81.39
N GLY A 223 9.23 -50.49 -80.76
CA GLY A 223 10.22 -50.61 -79.69
C GLY A 223 9.55 -50.37 -78.33
N HIS A 224 9.86 -51.23 -77.37
CA HIS A 224 9.34 -51.15 -75.99
C HIS A 224 10.52 -50.92 -75.05
N PHE A 225 10.34 -50.11 -74.02
CA PHE A 225 11.25 -50.01 -72.89
C PHE A 225 10.52 -49.54 -71.64
N GLN A 226 11.05 -49.88 -70.46
CA GLN A 226 10.53 -49.44 -69.18
C GLN A 226 11.39 -48.32 -68.61
N ILE A 227 10.74 -47.38 -67.94
CA ILE A 227 11.39 -46.37 -67.11
C ILE A 227 10.94 -46.63 -65.67
N THR A 228 11.88 -46.92 -64.79
CA THR A 228 11.65 -46.91 -63.34
C THR A 228 11.81 -45.49 -62.84
N VAL A 229 10.76 -44.95 -62.21
CA VAL A 229 10.83 -43.72 -61.41
C VAL A 229 11.17 -44.13 -59.98
N ILE A 230 12.21 -43.53 -59.43
CA ILE A 230 12.60 -43.67 -58.02
C ILE A 230 12.19 -42.40 -57.29
N GLU A 231 11.59 -42.58 -56.12
CA GLU A 231 11.20 -41.50 -55.20
C GLU A 231 12.39 -40.62 -54.79
N ARG A 232 12.13 -39.33 -54.62
CA ARG A 232 13.06 -38.32 -54.13
C ARG A 232 12.54 -37.69 -52.84
N ASP A 233 12.39 -38.54 -51.81
CA ASP A 233 12.19 -38.24 -50.38
C ASP A 233 12.45 -36.76 -50.01
N GLN A 234 11.38 -35.99 -49.76
CA GLN A 234 11.43 -34.55 -49.48
C GLN A 234 11.00 -34.25 -48.03
N PRO A 235 11.71 -33.37 -47.31
CA PRO A 235 11.43 -33.15 -45.89
C PRO A 235 10.14 -32.36 -45.60
N PRO A 236 9.51 -32.56 -44.42
CA PRO A 236 8.15 -32.12 -44.18
C PRO A 236 8.03 -30.61 -44.30
N LEU A 237 7.05 -30.14 -45.07
CA LEU A 237 6.80 -28.73 -45.27
C LEU A 237 5.91 -28.18 -44.15
N PHE A 238 6.51 -27.39 -43.26
CA PHE A 238 5.78 -26.57 -42.29
C PHE A 238 4.92 -25.51 -43.01
N ASP A 239 3.70 -25.32 -42.51
CA ASP A 239 2.90 -24.14 -42.88
C ASP A 239 3.50 -22.86 -42.28
N SER A 240 3.31 -21.73 -42.97
CA SER A 240 3.94 -20.47 -42.61
C SER A 240 3.36 -19.85 -41.33
N VAL A 241 4.18 -19.77 -40.27
CA VAL A 241 3.85 -19.10 -39.02
C VAL A 241 4.28 -17.62 -39.07
N ASN A 242 3.48 -16.72 -38.48
CA ASN A 242 3.80 -15.29 -38.39
C ASN A 242 4.73 -15.00 -37.20
N GLU A 243 5.45 -13.87 -37.23
CA GLU A 243 6.18 -13.33 -36.07
C GLU A 243 5.25 -13.24 -34.85
N ILE A 244 5.65 -13.84 -33.72
CA ILE A 244 4.86 -13.80 -32.48
C ILE A 244 5.40 -12.70 -31.57
N THR A 245 4.51 -11.85 -31.07
CA THR A 245 4.82 -10.83 -30.06
C THR A 245 3.90 -11.04 -28.87
N LEU A 246 4.47 -11.16 -27.67
CA LEU A 246 3.79 -11.65 -26.47
C LEU A 246 4.45 -11.04 -25.21
N ALA A 247 3.70 -10.82 -24.13
CA ALA A 247 4.27 -10.24 -22.89
C ALA A 247 4.98 -11.30 -22.02
N ALA A 248 5.92 -10.87 -21.17
CA ALA A 248 6.42 -11.71 -20.08
C ALA A 248 5.25 -12.19 -19.18
N ASP A 249 5.40 -13.34 -18.53
CA ASP A 249 4.35 -14.08 -17.79
C ASP A 249 3.13 -14.55 -18.63
N GLN A 250 2.95 -14.12 -19.88
CA GLN A 250 1.84 -14.55 -20.74
C GLN A 250 2.11 -15.95 -21.34
N LYS A 251 1.17 -16.88 -21.19
CA LYS A 251 1.30 -18.21 -21.83
C LYS A 251 1.20 -18.11 -23.35
N LEU A 252 2.19 -18.63 -24.06
CA LEU A 252 2.13 -19.00 -25.47
C LEU A 252 1.47 -20.39 -25.60
N GLU A 253 0.42 -20.46 -26.42
CA GLU A 253 -0.21 -21.71 -26.84
C GLU A 253 -0.44 -21.62 -28.36
N LEU A 254 0.31 -22.43 -29.12
CA LEU A 254 0.38 -22.34 -30.58
C LEU A 254 0.45 -23.75 -31.18
N THR A 255 -0.51 -24.11 -32.01
CA THR A 255 -0.44 -25.31 -32.85
C THR A 255 0.30 -24.99 -34.15
N VAL A 256 1.44 -25.65 -34.38
CA VAL A 256 2.11 -25.65 -35.69
C VAL A 256 1.71 -26.89 -36.50
N SER A 257 1.80 -26.82 -37.82
CA SER A 257 1.53 -27.94 -38.71
C SER A 257 2.62 -28.07 -39.76
N ALA A 258 3.02 -29.32 -40.04
CA ALA A 258 3.84 -29.72 -41.16
C ALA A 258 3.21 -30.94 -41.83
N ARG A 259 3.50 -31.12 -43.12
CA ARG A 259 3.11 -32.28 -43.91
C ARG A 259 4.30 -32.80 -44.71
N ASP A 260 4.47 -34.11 -44.76
CA ASP A 260 5.21 -34.77 -45.82
C ASP A 260 4.56 -34.38 -47.18
N PRO A 261 5.32 -33.92 -48.19
CA PRO A 261 4.78 -33.50 -49.49
C PRO A 261 4.66 -34.64 -50.54
N ASP A 262 5.23 -35.81 -50.28
CA ASP A 262 5.41 -36.90 -51.25
C ASP A 262 4.13 -37.78 -51.38
N GLU A 263 4.05 -38.66 -52.40
CA GLU A 263 2.90 -39.55 -52.62
C GLU A 263 3.31 -41.05 -52.66
N PRO A 264 3.14 -41.83 -51.56
CA PRO A 264 2.14 -41.64 -50.51
C PRO A 264 2.66 -41.04 -49.19
N GLN A 265 2.19 -39.81 -48.89
CA GLN A 265 2.37 -39.07 -47.64
C GLN A 265 2.41 -39.91 -46.36
N SER A 266 3.49 -39.73 -45.60
CA SER A 266 3.73 -40.28 -44.26
C SER A 266 3.11 -39.43 -43.14
N ASP A 267 2.83 -40.07 -42.01
CA ASP A 267 2.49 -39.36 -40.77
C ASP A 267 3.73 -38.65 -40.20
N VAL A 268 3.56 -37.39 -39.76
CA VAL A 268 4.60 -36.53 -39.20
C VAL A 268 4.48 -36.43 -37.68
N THR A 269 5.60 -36.42 -36.96
CA THR A 269 5.69 -36.16 -35.52
C THR A 269 6.47 -34.89 -35.21
N TYR A 270 6.15 -34.25 -34.08
CA TYR A 270 6.76 -32.98 -33.67
C TYR A 270 7.62 -33.12 -32.43
N SER A 271 8.74 -32.39 -32.38
CA SER A 271 9.60 -32.26 -31.20
C SER A 271 10.21 -30.87 -31.08
N LEU A 272 10.60 -30.47 -29.87
CA LEU A 272 11.39 -29.25 -29.66
C LEU A 272 12.88 -29.62 -29.63
N THR A 273 13.69 -28.86 -30.36
CA THR A 273 15.14 -29.00 -30.47
C THR A 273 15.83 -27.70 -30.04
N ASP A 274 17.13 -27.80 -29.71
CA ASP A 274 17.93 -26.67 -29.19
C ASP A 274 17.37 -26.04 -27.89
N ILE A 275 16.75 -26.86 -27.03
CA ILE A 275 16.24 -26.42 -25.72
C ILE A 275 17.42 -26.09 -24.79
N ASP A 276 17.44 -24.86 -24.32
CA ASP A 276 18.46 -24.27 -23.44
C ASP A 276 17.83 -23.73 -22.13
N GLY A 277 18.59 -22.93 -21.38
CA GLY A 277 18.10 -22.35 -20.11
C GLY A 277 16.96 -21.35 -20.28
N ASP A 278 16.87 -20.68 -21.43
CA ASP A 278 15.80 -19.72 -21.72
C ASP A 278 14.51 -20.42 -22.16
N THR A 279 14.64 -21.58 -22.80
CA THR A 279 13.53 -22.33 -23.42
C THR A 279 13.13 -23.59 -22.64
N GLN A 280 13.74 -23.88 -21.49
CA GLN A 280 13.52 -25.12 -20.71
C GLN A 280 12.06 -25.38 -20.27
N SER A 281 11.23 -24.34 -20.14
CA SER A 281 9.80 -24.47 -19.83
C SER A 281 8.93 -24.81 -21.05
N ALA A 282 9.48 -24.82 -22.27
CA ALA A 282 8.75 -25.09 -23.49
C ALA A 282 8.46 -26.59 -23.65
N THR A 283 7.23 -26.89 -24.05
CA THR A 283 6.75 -28.24 -24.33
C THR A 283 6.01 -28.25 -25.66
N ILE A 284 5.98 -29.41 -26.33
CA ILE A 284 5.20 -29.61 -27.55
C ILE A 284 4.51 -30.96 -27.48
N ASP A 285 3.23 -31.00 -27.86
CA ASP A 285 2.53 -32.26 -28.08
C ASP A 285 2.96 -32.85 -29.43
N SER A 286 3.53 -34.07 -29.40
CA SER A 286 4.22 -34.66 -30.54
C SER A 286 3.32 -35.18 -31.66
N GLN A 287 1.99 -35.13 -31.47
CA GLN A 287 0.99 -35.60 -32.44
C GLN A 287 0.20 -34.44 -33.05
N THR A 288 -0.09 -33.41 -32.25
CA THR A 288 -0.86 -32.23 -32.68
C THR A 288 0.02 -31.04 -33.07
N GLY A 289 1.30 -31.02 -32.69
CA GLY A 289 2.19 -29.86 -32.92
C GLY A 289 1.89 -28.67 -31.98
N THR A 290 1.17 -28.90 -30.87
CA THR A 290 0.77 -27.81 -29.95
C THR A 290 1.89 -27.44 -28.98
N VAL A 291 2.58 -26.35 -29.30
CA VAL A 291 3.61 -25.70 -28.47
C VAL A 291 2.97 -24.97 -27.30
N ASN A 292 3.49 -25.22 -26.11
CA ASN A 292 3.13 -24.56 -24.87
C ASN A 292 4.41 -24.02 -24.21
N TRP A 293 4.51 -22.71 -24.02
CA TRP A 293 5.65 -22.05 -23.37
C TRP A 293 5.18 -20.79 -22.61
N THR A 294 5.96 -20.31 -21.65
CA THR A 294 5.75 -19.02 -21.00
C THR A 294 7.11 -18.35 -20.80
N PRO A 295 7.38 -17.17 -21.40
CA PRO A 295 8.59 -16.42 -21.12
C PRO A 295 8.60 -15.90 -19.68
N THR A 296 9.79 -15.92 -19.09
CA THR A 296 10.04 -15.40 -17.74
C THR A 296 10.17 -13.87 -17.73
N ASP A 297 9.98 -13.25 -16.56
CA ASP A 297 10.25 -11.82 -16.35
C ASP A 297 11.63 -11.37 -16.87
N LEU A 298 12.65 -12.24 -16.76
CA LEU A 298 14.01 -11.96 -17.25
C LEU A 298 14.08 -11.83 -18.78
N GLN A 299 13.20 -12.48 -19.54
CA GLN A 299 13.23 -12.45 -21.01
C GLN A 299 12.56 -11.21 -21.60
N THR A 300 12.08 -10.28 -20.76
CA THR A 300 11.52 -8.98 -21.16
C THR A 300 12.37 -8.25 -22.20
N GLY A 301 11.72 -7.85 -23.30
CA GLY A 301 12.34 -7.11 -24.41
C GLY A 301 13.23 -7.92 -25.36
N GLU A 302 13.33 -9.25 -25.21
CA GLU A 302 14.21 -10.09 -26.03
C GLU A 302 13.48 -10.75 -27.22
N THR A 303 14.23 -11.53 -28.01
CA THR A 303 13.69 -12.40 -29.05
C THR A 303 14.21 -13.81 -28.80
N VAL A 304 13.32 -14.69 -28.34
CA VAL A 304 13.62 -16.08 -28.01
C VAL A 304 13.24 -16.96 -29.20
N THR A 305 14.09 -17.93 -29.53
CA THR A 305 13.89 -18.86 -30.65
C THR A 305 13.51 -20.24 -30.16
N LEU A 306 12.34 -20.75 -30.56
CA LEU A 306 11.95 -22.15 -30.36
C LEU A 306 12.16 -22.90 -31.67
N THR A 307 13.08 -23.86 -31.71
CA THR A 307 13.31 -24.69 -32.91
C THR A 307 12.44 -25.93 -32.84
N ILE A 308 11.43 -26.00 -33.71
CA ILE A 308 10.45 -27.08 -33.75
C ILE A 308 10.82 -28.00 -34.91
N ARG A 309 11.06 -29.28 -34.63
CA ARG A 309 11.36 -30.29 -35.64
C ARG A 309 10.12 -31.09 -36.00
N ALA A 310 9.85 -31.22 -37.31
CA ALA A 310 8.96 -32.21 -37.89
C ALA A 310 9.79 -33.41 -38.36
N THR A 311 9.31 -34.64 -38.15
CA THR A 311 10.01 -35.88 -38.55
C THR A 311 8.99 -36.94 -38.97
N GLU A 312 9.16 -37.58 -40.13
CA GLU A 312 8.25 -38.64 -40.58
C GLU A 312 8.36 -39.92 -39.73
N GLN A 313 7.33 -40.75 -39.80
CA GLN A 313 7.30 -42.09 -39.20
C GLN A 313 7.74 -43.19 -40.19
N SER A 314 8.82 -42.97 -40.96
CA SER A 314 9.37 -43.92 -41.96
C SER A 314 10.68 -44.59 -41.51
N GLU A 315 11.12 -45.67 -42.18
CA GLU A 315 12.41 -46.32 -41.88
C GLU A 315 13.64 -45.50 -42.31
N GLN A 316 13.45 -44.44 -43.12
CA GLN A 316 14.51 -43.52 -43.56
C GLN A 316 14.27 -42.08 -43.08
N ALA A 317 13.34 -41.90 -42.14
CA ALA A 317 12.76 -40.64 -41.64
C ALA A 317 13.62 -39.39 -41.86
N SER A 318 13.17 -38.58 -42.81
CA SER A 318 13.65 -37.23 -43.04
C SER A 318 13.09 -36.28 -41.97
N PHE A 319 13.59 -35.04 -41.94
CA PHE A 319 13.12 -34.02 -41.01
C PHE A 319 13.31 -32.59 -41.53
N SER A 320 12.51 -31.67 -41.01
CA SER A 320 12.67 -30.23 -41.19
C SER A 320 12.60 -29.50 -39.85
N ASP A 321 13.21 -28.32 -39.78
CA ASP A 321 13.21 -27.45 -38.59
C ASP A 321 12.52 -26.10 -38.89
N LEU A 322 11.50 -25.76 -38.10
CA LEU A 322 10.87 -24.44 -38.05
C LEU A 322 11.46 -23.65 -36.88
N ILE A 323 12.14 -22.54 -37.16
CA ILE A 323 12.59 -21.59 -36.13
C ILE A 323 11.47 -20.59 -35.88
N LEU A 324 10.84 -20.68 -34.70
CA LEU A 324 9.83 -19.75 -34.24
C LEU A 324 10.48 -18.62 -33.43
N GLU A 325 10.61 -17.44 -34.04
CA GLU A 325 11.04 -16.21 -33.34
C GLU A 325 9.85 -15.63 -32.55
N VAL A 326 9.97 -15.61 -31.22
CA VAL A 326 9.01 -14.99 -30.29
C VAL A 326 9.64 -13.75 -29.68
N HIS A 327 9.10 -12.57 -30.02
CA HIS A 327 9.49 -11.32 -29.39
C HIS A 327 8.73 -11.13 -28.07
N VAL A 328 9.47 -11.19 -26.96
CA VAL A 328 8.94 -10.88 -25.64
C VAL A 328 8.90 -9.36 -25.49
N GLN A 329 7.72 -8.79 -25.26
CA GLN A 329 7.55 -7.35 -25.06
C GLN A 329 8.31 -6.88 -23.82
N ARG A 330 8.73 -5.61 -23.82
CA ARG A 330 9.22 -4.96 -22.58
C ARG A 330 8.09 -4.79 -21.58
N HIS A 331 8.41 -4.91 -20.30
CA HIS A 331 7.46 -4.62 -19.21
C HIS A 331 6.91 -3.20 -19.32
N THR A 332 5.59 -3.07 -19.19
CA THR A 332 4.91 -1.77 -19.04
C THR A 332 5.09 -1.18 -17.64
N ASN A 333 5.49 -2.00 -16.66
CA ASN A 333 5.96 -1.53 -15.36
C ASN A 333 7.49 -1.27 -15.42
N PRO A 334 7.96 -0.04 -15.21
CA PRO A 334 9.38 0.28 -15.35
C PRO A 334 10.24 -0.26 -14.21
N VAL A 335 9.68 -0.57 -13.03
CA VAL A 335 10.43 -1.21 -11.92
C VAL A 335 10.74 -2.66 -12.28
N ARG A 336 9.77 -3.43 -12.81
CA ARG A 336 10.06 -4.79 -13.31
C ARG A 336 11.06 -4.78 -14.48
N GLN A 337 10.99 -3.79 -15.37
CA GLN A 337 11.98 -3.64 -16.43
C GLN A 337 13.38 -3.38 -15.87
N LEU A 338 13.52 -2.48 -14.89
CA LEU A 338 14.80 -2.16 -14.25
C LEU A 338 15.40 -3.38 -13.54
N LEU A 339 14.60 -4.16 -12.81
CA LEU A 339 15.05 -5.40 -12.16
C LEU A 339 15.64 -6.40 -13.17
N ALA A 340 14.91 -6.67 -14.26
CA ALA A 340 15.39 -7.59 -15.29
C ALA A 340 16.67 -7.07 -15.98
N ASP A 341 16.77 -5.77 -16.26
CA ASP A 341 17.96 -5.16 -16.83
C ASP A 341 19.15 -5.08 -15.83
N LEU A 342 18.90 -5.10 -14.51
CA LEU A 342 19.93 -5.24 -13.47
C LEU A 342 20.44 -6.68 -13.35
N TYR A 343 19.57 -7.68 -13.27
CA TYR A 343 19.96 -9.10 -13.24
C TYR A 343 20.79 -9.50 -14.47
N LYS A 344 20.44 -8.99 -15.67
CA LYS A 344 21.22 -9.19 -16.91
C LYS A 344 22.66 -8.66 -16.85
N ARG A 345 22.95 -7.75 -15.92
CA ARG A 345 24.30 -7.21 -15.68
C ARG A 345 25.04 -7.96 -14.58
N GLY A 346 24.41 -8.93 -13.92
CA GLY A 346 24.99 -9.71 -12.83
C GLY A 346 25.06 -8.98 -11.49
N ALA A 347 24.24 -7.95 -11.28
CA ALA A 347 24.05 -7.35 -9.96
C ALA A 347 23.09 -8.17 -9.11
N ASP A 348 23.29 -8.15 -7.79
CA ASP A 348 22.35 -8.73 -6.84
C ASP A 348 21.27 -7.70 -6.49
N ALA A 349 20.03 -7.97 -6.90
CA ALA A 349 18.93 -7.01 -6.89
C ALA A 349 17.69 -7.66 -6.29
N GLU A 350 17.15 -7.10 -5.20
CA GLU A 350 15.91 -7.58 -4.57
C GLU A 350 15.00 -6.41 -4.18
N LEU A 351 13.70 -6.50 -4.49
CA LEU A 351 12.73 -5.57 -3.91
C LEU A 351 12.51 -5.94 -2.44
N ALA A 352 13.03 -5.10 -1.54
CA ALA A 352 12.57 -5.11 -0.16
C ALA A 352 11.05 -4.86 -0.16
N GLY A 353 10.31 -5.78 0.46
CA GLY A 353 8.85 -5.81 0.41
C GLY A 353 8.21 -4.46 0.75
N SER A 354 7.13 -4.11 0.03
CA SER A 354 6.52 -2.79 0.00
C SER A 354 6.52 -2.09 1.36
N VAL A 355 7.22 -0.96 1.45
CA VAL A 355 7.17 -0.07 2.62
C VAL A 355 5.70 0.24 2.89
N ASN A 356 5.25 0.00 4.14
CA ASN A 356 3.86 0.26 4.53
C ASN A 356 3.45 1.69 4.16
N GLU A 357 2.13 1.91 3.97
CA GLU A 357 1.49 3.21 3.68
C GLU A 357 1.57 4.24 4.85
N ALA A 358 2.63 4.15 5.66
CA ALA A 358 2.88 4.88 6.90
C ALA A 358 3.99 5.94 6.78
N VAL A 359 4.70 6.02 5.64
CA VAL A 359 5.61 7.13 5.33
C VAL A 359 4.96 8.01 4.25
N GLN A 360 4.62 9.25 4.61
CA GLN A 360 4.07 10.23 3.69
C GLN A 360 5.24 10.95 2.99
N LEU A 361 5.47 10.60 1.74
CA LEU A 361 6.62 11.03 0.94
C LEU A 361 6.33 12.37 0.26
N PRO A 362 7.34 13.20 -0.04
CA PRO A 362 7.15 14.45 -0.81
C PRO A 362 6.93 14.21 -2.32
N PHE A 363 6.49 13.01 -2.71
CA PHE A 363 6.43 12.56 -4.09
C PHE A 363 5.06 11.99 -4.47
N HIS A 364 4.62 12.32 -5.67
CA HIS A 364 3.32 11.94 -6.22
C HIS A 364 3.30 10.56 -6.89
N GLY A 365 4.43 9.84 -6.87
CA GLY A 365 4.56 8.48 -7.41
C GLY A 365 4.58 7.40 -6.32
N SER A 366 4.29 6.16 -6.69
CA SER A 366 4.33 5.00 -5.80
C SER A 366 5.78 4.60 -5.49
N LEU A 367 6.17 4.60 -4.21
CA LEU A 367 7.51 4.18 -3.77
C LEU A 367 7.64 2.66 -3.63
N GLN A 368 8.83 2.16 -3.98
CA GLN A 368 9.32 0.82 -3.69
C GLN A 368 10.79 0.93 -3.24
N VAL A 369 11.30 -0.04 -2.47
CA VAL A 369 12.71 -0.08 -2.07
C VAL A 369 13.38 -1.25 -2.77
N LEU A 370 14.50 -0.96 -3.43
CA LEU A 370 15.38 -1.91 -4.06
C LEU A 370 16.65 -2.01 -3.21
N LEU A 371 17.03 -3.23 -2.83
CA LEU A 371 18.39 -3.56 -2.41
C LEU A 371 19.18 -3.89 -3.68
N LEU A 372 20.35 -3.27 -3.86
CA LEU A 372 21.19 -3.43 -5.05
C LEU A 372 22.66 -3.50 -4.60
N ASP A 373 23.30 -4.66 -4.76
CA ASP A 373 24.69 -4.91 -4.37
C ASP A 373 25.02 -4.48 -2.91
N GLU A 374 24.13 -4.84 -1.97
CA GLU A 374 24.06 -4.42 -0.55
C GLU A 374 23.66 -2.94 -0.29
N ASP A 375 23.62 -2.06 -1.29
CA ASP A 375 23.16 -0.66 -1.16
C ASP A 375 21.63 -0.52 -1.21
N VAL A 376 21.09 0.56 -0.60
CA VAL A 376 19.66 0.91 -0.65
C VAL A 376 19.38 1.91 -1.78
N VAL A 377 18.48 1.53 -2.68
CA VAL A 377 17.98 2.37 -3.78
C VAL A 377 16.47 2.56 -3.63
N THR A 378 16.03 3.80 -3.46
CA THR A 378 14.62 4.16 -3.45
C THR A 378 14.12 4.32 -4.89
N LEU A 379 13.06 3.61 -5.25
CA LEU A 379 12.39 3.71 -6.56
C LEU A 379 11.04 4.42 -6.39
N VAL A 380 10.70 5.34 -7.29
CA VAL A 380 9.41 6.04 -7.29
C VAL A 380 8.81 6.02 -8.70
N GLN A 381 7.67 5.34 -8.86
CA GLN A 381 6.96 5.18 -10.14
C GLN A 381 5.80 6.18 -10.25
N TYR A 382 5.82 7.02 -11.29
CA TYR A 382 4.81 8.05 -11.55
C TYR A 382 3.81 7.63 -12.63
N GLU A 383 2.62 8.25 -12.61
CA GLU A 383 1.63 8.12 -13.69
C GLU A 383 2.00 8.94 -14.95
N SER A 384 2.87 9.95 -14.83
CA SER A 384 3.31 10.78 -15.96
C SER A 384 4.69 11.39 -15.77
N GLU A 385 5.39 11.61 -16.89
CA GLU A 385 6.70 12.28 -16.93
C GLU A 385 6.61 13.75 -16.50
N GLU A 386 5.47 14.42 -16.73
CA GLU A 386 5.27 15.81 -16.32
C GLU A 386 5.24 15.94 -14.78
N GLN A 387 4.66 14.95 -14.08
CA GLN A 387 4.67 14.95 -12.63
C GLN A 387 6.06 14.58 -12.09
N LEU A 388 6.71 13.56 -12.65
CA LEU A 388 8.11 13.23 -12.31
C LEU A 388 9.01 14.46 -12.45
N ARG A 389 8.90 15.23 -13.54
CA ARG A 389 9.69 16.45 -13.75
C ARG A 389 9.42 17.53 -12.69
N LYS A 390 8.16 17.77 -12.31
CA LYS A 390 7.82 18.73 -11.24
C LYS A 390 8.42 18.31 -9.90
N ASP A 391 8.33 17.02 -9.59
CA ASP A 391 8.82 16.46 -8.35
C ASP A 391 10.36 16.49 -8.30
N VAL A 392 11.04 16.20 -9.42
CA VAL A 392 12.50 16.40 -9.58
C VAL A 392 12.91 17.86 -9.46
N GLU A 393 12.16 18.79 -10.08
CA GLU A 393 12.38 20.24 -9.94
C GLU A 393 12.12 20.72 -8.51
N SER A 394 11.31 20.00 -7.72
CA SER A 394 11.14 20.27 -6.29
C SER A 394 12.31 19.76 -5.45
N ILE A 395 12.96 18.64 -5.80
CA ILE A 395 14.20 18.18 -5.14
C ILE A 395 15.32 19.21 -5.29
N ASP A 396 15.51 19.77 -6.49
CA ASP A 396 16.52 20.79 -6.79
C ASP A 396 16.27 22.13 -6.06
N GLN A 397 15.03 22.36 -5.59
CA GLN A 397 14.60 23.54 -4.84
C GLN A 397 14.39 23.28 -3.34
N ALA A 398 14.47 22.01 -2.87
CA ALA A 398 14.18 21.62 -1.51
C ALA A 398 15.44 21.65 -0.63
N GLU A 399 15.59 22.73 0.16
CA GLU A 399 16.55 22.79 1.26
C GLU A 399 16.20 21.75 2.36
N GLY A 400 16.66 20.51 2.19
CA GLY A 400 16.87 19.55 3.29
C GLY A 400 15.78 18.50 3.56
N LYS A 401 14.73 18.37 2.75
CA LYS A 401 13.68 17.35 2.94
C LYS A 401 13.28 16.65 1.64
N ALA A 402 14.02 15.60 1.27
CA ALA A 402 13.65 14.66 0.21
C ALA A 402 13.37 13.25 0.79
N PHE A 403 12.60 12.43 0.06
CA PHE A 403 12.29 11.00 0.32
C PHE A 403 11.75 10.58 1.70
N GLY A 404 11.43 11.51 2.62
CA GLY A 404 10.68 11.21 3.85
C GLY A 404 11.44 10.43 4.94
N PHE A 405 12.72 10.12 4.73
CA PHE A 405 13.61 9.50 5.71
C PHE A 405 14.55 10.55 6.35
N PRO A 406 15.03 10.33 7.59
CA PRO A 406 16.14 11.10 8.14
C PRO A 406 17.45 10.65 7.47
N TRP A 407 18.15 11.59 6.83
CA TRP A 407 19.47 11.37 6.22
C TRP A 407 20.54 11.59 7.30
N GLU A 408 21.58 10.76 7.35
CA GLU A 408 22.75 11.08 8.18
C GLU A 408 23.56 12.24 7.56
N GLN A 409 24.26 13.01 8.41
CA GLN A 409 24.68 14.39 8.10
C GLN A 409 25.78 14.54 7.02
N GLU A 410 26.27 13.46 6.42
CA GLU A 410 27.42 13.47 5.50
C GLU A 410 27.13 12.90 4.09
N ASP A 411 25.95 12.32 3.85
CA ASP A 411 25.65 11.61 2.61
C ASP A 411 25.38 12.51 1.39
N THR A 412 25.76 12.00 0.21
CA THR A 412 25.41 12.60 -1.09
C THR A 412 24.27 11.84 -1.73
N LEU A 413 23.11 12.50 -1.89
CA LEU A 413 21.97 12.01 -2.65
C LEU A 413 22.27 12.09 -4.16
N THR A 414 22.17 10.95 -4.85
CA THR A 414 22.23 10.85 -6.31
C THR A 414 20.86 10.45 -6.86
N VAL A 415 20.35 11.16 -7.87
CA VAL A 415 19.02 10.93 -8.48
C VAL A 415 19.14 10.61 -9.96
N PHE A 416 18.51 9.51 -10.37
CA PHE A 416 18.40 9.03 -11.74
C PHE A 416 16.93 8.97 -12.17
N THR A 417 16.69 9.07 -13.48
CA THR A 417 15.34 9.10 -14.06
C THR A 417 15.28 8.34 -15.38
N GLN A 418 14.16 7.68 -15.68
CA GLN A 418 13.87 7.10 -16.99
C GLN A 418 12.36 6.97 -17.21
N GLY A 419 11.81 7.65 -18.22
CA GLY A 419 10.37 7.70 -18.45
C GLY A 419 9.63 8.21 -17.22
N THR A 420 8.70 7.41 -16.68
CA THR A 420 7.99 7.73 -15.42
C THR A 420 8.61 7.13 -14.16
N LEU A 421 9.83 6.56 -14.23
CA LEU A 421 10.56 6.04 -13.08
C LEU A 421 11.64 7.01 -12.61
N LEU A 422 11.69 7.25 -11.30
CA LEU A 422 12.79 7.87 -10.59
C LEU A 422 13.49 6.81 -9.72
N ALA A 423 14.83 6.85 -9.65
CA ALA A 423 15.62 6.10 -8.68
C ALA A 423 16.52 7.07 -7.90
N ALA A 424 16.65 6.87 -6.59
CA ALA A 424 17.41 7.75 -5.69
C ALA A 424 18.18 6.93 -4.66
N THR A 425 19.41 7.34 -4.35
CA THR A 425 20.24 6.67 -3.34
C THR A 425 21.22 7.63 -2.66
N SER A 426 21.59 7.34 -1.42
CA SER A 426 22.58 8.05 -0.60
C SER A 426 23.75 7.13 -0.29
N GLY A 427 24.98 7.63 -0.43
CA GLY A 427 26.20 6.94 0.05
C GLY A 427 26.61 5.68 -0.72
N ALA A 428 25.84 5.27 -1.74
CA ALA A 428 26.02 4.01 -2.45
C ALA A 428 27.41 3.78 -3.06
N THR A 429 27.78 2.50 -3.17
CA THR A 429 29.05 2.05 -3.72
C THR A 429 29.23 2.41 -5.21
N GLU A 430 30.48 2.42 -5.66
CA GLU A 430 30.81 2.65 -7.07
C GLU A 430 30.19 1.59 -8.00
N GLY A 431 29.94 0.36 -7.50
CA GLY A 431 29.24 -0.69 -8.24
C GLY A 431 27.81 -0.29 -8.55
N THR A 432 26.99 -0.09 -7.51
CA THR A 432 25.61 0.39 -7.60
C THR A 432 25.47 1.62 -8.51
N LEU A 433 26.35 2.61 -8.35
CA LEU A 433 26.36 3.81 -9.20
C LEU A 433 26.70 3.49 -10.68
N GLN A 434 27.63 2.57 -10.96
CA GLN A 434 27.93 2.11 -12.33
C GLN A 434 26.78 1.28 -12.95
N HIS A 435 25.99 0.57 -12.14
CA HIS A 435 24.79 -0.13 -12.61
C HIS A 435 23.66 0.84 -12.95
N LEU A 436 23.34 1.79 -12.06
CA LEU A 436 22.29 2.79 -12.26
C LEU A 436 22.62 3.76 -13.42
N THR A 437 23.82 4.35 -13.44
CA THR A 437 24.25 5.33 -14.46
C THR A 437 24.25 4.78 -15.90
N ALA A 438 24.29 3.45 -16.05
CA ALA A 438 24.33 2.77 -17.34
C ALA A 438 23.00 2.07 -17.71
N LEU A 439 21.94 2.31 -16.95
CA LEU A 439 20.56 1.92 -17.25
C LEU A 439 19.60 3.12 -17.27
N LEU A 440 19.81 4.11 -16.39
CA LEU A 440 18.97 5.29 -16.18
C LEU A 440 19.72 6.59 -16.56
N GLU A 441 18.99 7.66 -16.84
CA GLU A 441 19.60 8.97 -17.12
C GLU A 441 19.87 9.72 -15.80
N PRO A 442 21.08 10.27 -15.57
CA PRO A 442 21.36 11.05 -14.36
C PRO A 442 20.65 12.40 -14.43
N SER A 443 19.87 12.72 -13.39
CA SER A 443 19.27 14.05 -13.24
C SER A 443 20.27 15.04 -12.65
N VAL A 444 20.10 16.33 -12.92
CA VAL A 444 21.12 17.38 -12.66
C VAL A 444 21.21 17.78 -11.16
N ALA A 445 20.41 17.14 -10.31
CA ALA A 445 20.39 17.36 -8.86
C ALA A 445 21.61 16.75 -8.13
N GLU A 446 22.80 17.33 -8.30
CA GLU A 446 23.82 17.29 -7.24
C GLU A 446 23.28 18.11 -6.06
N VAL A 447 22.55 17.46 -5.13
CA VAL A 447 21.98 18.12 -3.94
C VAL A 447 23.10 18.45 -2.94
N ARG A 448 23.84 19.52 -3.24
CA ARG A 448 25.00 19.97 -2.46
C ARG A 448 24.57 20.60 -1.15
N ARG A 449 24.67 19.83 -0.07
CA ARG A 449 24.52 20.27 1.33
C ARG A 449 23.37 21.26 1.53
N TYR A 450 22.23 20.71 1.96
CA TYR A 450 21.49 21.44 2.99
C TYR A 450 22.42 21.61 4.20
N VAL A 451 23.11 22.75 4.24
CA VAL A 451 23.55 23.33 5.51
C VAL A 451 22.25 23.80 6.14
N PRO A 452 21.74 23.15 7.21
CA PRO A 452 20.59 23.70 7.90
C PRO A 452 20.91 25.15 8.30
N PRO A 453 19.96 26.10 8.27
CA PRO A 453 20.15 27.40 8.88
C PRO A 453 20.64 27.13 10.31
N PRO A 454 21.88 27.54 10.66
CA PRO A 454 22.71 26.80 11.61
C PRO A 454 22.00 26.68 12.95
N GLU A 455 21.84 25.43 13.41
CA GLU A 455 21.04 24.96 14.58
C GLU A 455 20.50 26.15 15.35
N PRO A 456 19.25 26.58 15.04
CA PRO A 456 18.87 27.99 14.97
C PRO A 456 19.44 28.70 16.18
N VAL A 457 20.30 29.69 15.93
CA VAL A 457 21.00 30.42 16.99
C VAL A 457 20.02 31.39 17.68
N ILE A 458 18.97 30.79 18.28
CA ILE A 458 18.52 31.08 19.63
C ILE A 458 19.74 31.60 20.36
N GLN A 459 19.73 32.88 20.66
CA GLN A 459 20.73 33.45 21.53
C GLN A 459 20.38 32.92 22.92
N VAL A 460 20.88 31.71 23.22
CA VAL A 460 20.60 30.91 24.43
C VAL A 460 20.64 31.75 25.71
N PRO A 461 21.47 32.82 25.84
CA PRO A 461 21.27 33.83 26.86
C PRO A 461 19.82 34.34 27.00
N VAL A 462 19.18 34.95 26.00
CA VAL A 462 18.03 35.85 26.21
C VAL A 462 16.78 35.17 26.76
N LEU A 463 16.33 34.06 26.16
CA LEU A 463 15.13 33.34 26.61
C LEU A 463 15.33 32.74 28.01
N VAL A 464 16.53 32.21 28.28
CA VAL A 464 16.86 31.63 29.59
C VAL A 464 17.12 32.70 30.64
N GLU A 465 17.86 33.77 30.33
CA GLU A 465 18.12 34.93 31.20
C GLU A 465 16.82 35.56 31.70
N LYS A 466 15.84 35.76 30.80
CA LYS A 466 14.53 36.33 31.15
C LYS A 466 13.68 35.40 32.02
N LEU A 467 13.70 34.08 31.81
CA LEU A 467 12.78 33.12 32.46
C LEU A 467 13.39 32.31 33.63
N LYS A 468 14.73 32.21 33.71
CA LYS A 468 15.48 31.58 34.83
C LYS A 468 15.11 32.17 36.21
N PRO A 469 14.90 33.49 36.39
CA PRO A 469 14.43 34.03 37.67
C PRO A 469 13.08 33.44 38.12
N LEU A 470 12.16 33.12 37.20
CA LEU A 470 10.88 32.47 37.53
C LEU A 470 11.07 31.01 37.91
N TYR A 471 12.09 30.34 37.35
CA TYR A 471 12.46 28.98 37.71
C TYR A 471 13.15 28.91 39.09
N GLU A 472 14.00 29.88 39.41
CA GLU A 472 14.72 29.97 40.67
C GLU A 472 13.83 30.49 41.83
N GLU A 473 12.82 31.32 41.55
CA GLU A 473 11.89 31.82 42.57
C GLU A 473 10.96 30.71 43.10
N ARG A 474 11.37 30.08 44.20
CA ARG A 474 10.50 29.20 45.01
C ARG A 474 9.50 30.03 45.83
N VAL A 475 8.22 29.70 45.67
CA VAL A 475 7.10 30.34 46.38
C VAL A 475 7.28 30.17 47.90
N ARG A 476 6.93 31.20 48.68
CA ARG A 476 7.22 31.31 50.15
C ARG A 476 6.53 30.29 51.07
N ARG A 477 6.00 29.18 50.55
CA ARG A 477 5.47 28.04 51.30
C ARG A 477 6.31 26.80 51.00
N THR A 478 6.78 26.12 52.03
CA THR A 478 7.52 24.86 51.89
C THR A 478 6.72 23.84 51.09
N GLY A 479 7.29 23.34 49.99
CA GLY A 479 6.63 22.37 49.09
C GLY A 479 5.67 22.97 48.05
N ALA A 480 5.58 24.30 47.93
CA ALA A 480 4.91 24.92 46.78
C ALA A 480 5.82 24.87 45.52
N PRO A 481 5.24 24.73 44.31
CA PRO A 481 6.02 24.71 43.07
C PRO A 481 6.75 26.04 42.82
N ARG A 482 7.80 25.99 42.01
CA ARG A 482 8.52 27.17 41.49
C ARG A 482 7.54 28.08 40.73
N LYS A 483 7.77 29.40 40.79
CA LYS A 483 6.88 30.42 40.20
C LYS A 483 6.61 30.20 38.71
N LEU A 484 7.61 29.73 37.96
CA LEU A 484 7.48 29.33 36.57
C LEU A 484 6.29 28.38 36.31
N PHE A 485 6.00 27.44 37.23
CA PHE A 485 4.89 26.49 37.09
C PHE A 485 3.53 27.02 37.60
N GLN A 486 3.39 28.34 37.80
CA GLN A 486 2.12 28.96 38.16
C GLN A 486 1.46 29.58 36.92
N ILE A 487 0.15 29.34 36.74
CA ILE A 487 -0.60 29.89 35.59
C ILE A 487 -0.57 31.44 35.53
N SER A 488 -0.36 32.11 36.67
CA SER A 488 -0.13 33.56 36.77
C SER A 488 1.16 34.05 36.11
N SER A 489 2.09 33.15 35.79
CA SER A 489 3.34 33.46 35.07
C SER A 489 3.23 33.27 33.56
N TYR A 490 2.11 32.73 33.05
CA TYR A 490 1.95 32.48 31.61
C TYR A 490 2.02 33.76 30.77
N GLU A 491 1.46 34.89 31.23
CA GLU A 491 1.55 36.18 30.53
C GLU A 491 3.02 36.60 30.31
N GLU A 492 3.86 36.46 31.33
CA GLU A 492 5.28 36.79 31.26
C GLU A 492 6.04 35.81 30.36
N VAL A 493 5.76 34.50 30.45
CA VAL A 493 6.35 33.48 29.58
C VAL A 493 5.95 33.70 28.12
N ARG A 494 4.66 33.88 27.83
CA ARG A 494 4.10 34.13 26.49
C ARG A 494 4.74 35.34 25.83
N ARG A 495 4.83 36.46 26.56
CA ARG A 495 5.49 37.69 26.10
C ARG A 495 6.96 37.48 25.76
N VAL A 496 7.71 36.75 26.58
CA VAL A 496 9.14 36.50 26.31
C VAL A 496 9.35 35.59 25.10
N PHE A 497 8.49 34.58 24.88
CA PHE A 497 8.52 33.79 23.65
C PHE A 497 8.14 34.63 22.42
N ALA A 498 7.19 35.56 22.53
CA ALA A 498 6.82 36.48 21.44
C ALA A 498 7.91 37.52 21.13
N ASP A 499 8.63 38.01 22.14
CA ASP A 499 9.85 38.83 21.95
C ASP A 499 10.91 38.06 21.15
N GLN A 500 11.13 36.78 21.48
CA GLN A 500 12.12 35.92 20.85
C GLN A 500 11.76 35.65 19.37
N PHE A 501 10.52 35.24 19.10
CA PHE A 501 9.98 35.04 17.76
C PHE A 501 10.16 36.29 16.88
N LEU A 502 9.89 37.48 17.42
CA LEU A 502 10.06 38.75 16.70
C LEU A 502 11.53 39.04 16.35
N ALA A 503 12.47 38.69 17.25
CA ALA A 503 13.90 38.84 17.01
C ALA A 503 14.44 37.85 15.96
N GLU A 504 13.88 36.63 15.91
CA GLU A 504 14.27 35.57 14.98
C GLU A 504 13.67 35.77 13.57
N HIS A 505 12.48 36.39 13.47
CA HIS A 505 11.72 36.49 12.21
C HIS A 505 11.52 37.92 11.69
N GLU A 506 12.37 38.88 12.09
CA GLU A 506 12.33 40.27 11.63
C GLU A 506 12.40 40.42 10.09
N LEU A 507 13.09 39.49 9.41
CA LEU A 507 13.16 39.44 7.94
C LEU A 507 11.85 38.93 7.32
N SER A 508 11.24 37.88 7.88
CA SER A 508 9.95 37.34 7.44
C SER A 508 8.83 38.37 7.58
N LEU A 509 8.85 39.14 8.67
CA LEU A 509 7.96 40.28 8.91
C LEU A 509 8.08 41.36 7.82
N LYS A 510 9.30 41.74 7.45
CA LYS A 510 9.57 42.69 6.36
C LYS A 510 9.15 42.13 5.00
N ALA A 511 9.34 40.83 4.76
CA ALA A 511 8.89 40.15 3.53
C ALA A 511 7.35 40.02 3.44
N ALA A 512 6.66 39.88 4.57
CA ALA A 512 5.20 39.79 4.66
C ALA A 512 4.49 41.14 4.44
N THR A 513 5.17 42.26 4.70
CA THR A 513 4.57 43.61 4.74
C THR A 513 5.18 44.62 3.76
N GLY A 514 6.39 44.39 3.26
CA GLY A 514 7.13 45.33 2.44
C GLY A 514 7.33 46.67 3.15
N GLN A 515 6.88 47.76 2.52
CA GLN A 515 6.96 49.12 3.09
C GLN A 515 5.98 49.35 4.26
N GLY A 516 5.06 48.41 4.54
CA GLY A 516 4.09 48.50 5.64
C GLY A 516 4.57 47.96 6.99
N SER A 517 5.85 47.54 7.13
CA SER A 517 6.35 46.87 8.33
C SER A 517 6.18 47.69 9.62
N ASP A 518 6.47 48.99 9.59
CA ASP A 518 6.39 49.86 10.77
C ASP A 518 4.93 50.08 11.23
N ASP A 519 4.01 50.20 10.27
CA ASP A 519 2.56 50.31 10.52
C ASP A 519 1.97 49.00 11.08
N PHE A 520 2.37 47.84 10.54
CA PHE A 520 1.95 46.55 11.09
C PHE A 520 2.49 46.34 12.51
N MET A 521 3.76 46.69 12.77
CA MET A 521 4.34 46.57 14.11
C MET A 521 3.79 47.57 15.12
N THR A 522 3.39 48.76 14.68
CA THR A 522 2.67 49.71 15.54
C THR A 522 1.32 49.11 15.95
N TRP A 523 0.54 48.62 14.98
CA TRP A 523 -0.74 47.97 15.24
C TRP A 523 -0.60 46.72 16.13
N LEU A 524 0.38 45.85 15.89
CA LEU A 524 0.65 44.66 16.71
C LEU A 524 1.06 45.02 18.15
N ASN A 525 1.74 46.14 18.38
CA ASN A 525 2.11 46.58 19.72
C ASN A 525 0.93 47.24 20.46
N ASP A 526 0.04 47.94 19.75
CA ASP A 526 -1.24 48.40 20.32
C ASP A 526 -2.16 47.22 20.69
N HIS A 527 -2.01 46.06 20.03
CA HIS A 527 -2.77 44.83 20.25
C HIS A 527 -1.92 43.73 20.91
N ALA A 528 -1.15 44.09 21.93
CA ALA A 528 -0.08 43.27 22.52
C ALA A 528 -0.48 41.80 22.82
N GLU A 529 -1.64 41.55 23.43
CA GLU A 529 -2.09 40.17 23.70
C GLU A 529 -2.35 39.36 22.42
N LEU A 530 -2.97 39.97 21.40
CA LEU A 530 -3.19 39.30 20.11
C LEU A 530 -1.86 39.01 19.40
N LYS A 531 -0.90 39.94 19.45
CA LYS A 531 0.47 39.73 18.94
C LYS A 531 1.14 38.56 19.67
N GLU A 532 1.09 38.53 20.99
CA GLU A 532 1.73 37.51 21.82
C GLU A 532 1.12 36.11 21.59
N GLU A 533 -0.20 36.00 21.56
CA GLU A 533 -0.88 34.74 21.24
C GLU A 533 -0.61 34.30 19.79
N PHE A 534 -0.64 35.21 18.81
CA PHE A 534 -0.36 34.88 17.41
C PHE A 534 1.08 34.40 17.20
N PHE A 535 2.08 35.14 17.70
CA PHE A 535 3.50 34.78 17.57
C PHE A 535 3.87 33.50 18.34
N THR A 536 3.10 33.10 19.36
CA THR A 536 3.33 31.84 20.08
C THR A 536 2.45 30.68 19.58
N ALA A 537 1.40 30.95 18.81
CA ALA A 537 0.61 29.95 18.11
C ALA A 537 1.26 29.46 16.81
N ILE A 538 2.07 30.31 16.17
CA ILE A 538 2.92 29.91 15.03
C ILE A 538 3.97 28.88 15.50
N ASP A 539 4.12 27.79 14.74
CA ASP A 539 5.19 26.81 14.85
C ASP A 539 6.09 26.87 13.59
N PRO A 540 7.28 27.51 13.65
CA PRO A 540 8.19 27.63 12.51
C PRO A 540 8.75 26.30 11.95
N GLN A 541 8.44 25.15 12.54
CA GLN A 541 8.78 23.83 11.97
C GLN A 541 7.77 23.33 10.92
N HIS A 542 6.55 23.88 10.95
CA HIS A 542 5.41 23.47 10.14
C HIS A 542 4.77 24.63 9.37
N ASP A 543 4.65 25.80 10.01
CA ASP A 543 3.96 26.96 9.46
C ASP A 543 4.86 27.84 8.58
N ASN A 544 4.32 28.36 7.49
CA ASN A 544 4.95 29.41 6.70
C ASN A 544 4.81 30.76 7.41
N VAL A 545 5.77 31.05 8.30
CA VAL A 545 5.88 32.31 9.07
C VAL A 545 5.60 33.56 8.22
N THR A 546 6.08 33.63 6.98
CA THR A 546 5.86 34.77 6.08
C THR A 546 4.44 34.81 5.52
N GLY A 547 3.84 33.64 5.23
CA GLY A 547 2.44 33.50 4.87
C GLY A 547 1.50 33.91 6.00
N ALA A 548 1.73 33.41 7.21
CA ALA A 548 0.93 33.72 8.39
C ALA A 548 0.93 35.22 8.71
N LEU A 549 2.13 35.83 8.76
CA LEU A 549 2.29 37.27 8.98
C LEU A 549 1.60 38.11 7.88
N ARG A 550 1.62 37.65 6.62
CA ARG A 550 0.95 38.31 5.48
C ARG A 550 -0.58 38.24 5.62
N LEU A 551 -1.12 37.08 5.99
CA LEU A 551 -2.56 36.91 6.21
C LEU A 551 -3.06 37.76 7.38
N MET A 552 -2.37 37.77 8.52
CA MET A 552 -2.72 38.63 9.65
C MET A 552 -2.67 40.13 9.27
N ASN A 553 -1.65 40.53 8.50
CA ASN A 553 -1.53 41.89 7.98
C ASN A 553 -2.68 42.26 7.00
N GLN A 554 -3.17 41.32 6.20
CA GLN A 554 -4.35 41.53 5.35
C GLN A 554 -5.64 41.60 6.17
N ILE A 555 -5.84 40.70 7.14
CA ILE A 555 -7.02 40.64 8.02
C ILE A 555 -7.22 41.95 8.77
N ARG A 556 -6.18 42.51 9.40
CA ARG A 556 -6.28 43.82 10.08
C ARG A 556 -6.60 44.97 9.12
N THR A 557 -6.26 44.85 7.84
CA THR A 557 -6.38 45.93 6.85
C THR A 557 -7.78 45.96 6.25
N GLU A 558 -8.36 44.79 5.94
CA GLU A 558 -9.77 44.69 5.51
C GLU A 558 -10.75 44.84 6.69
N TYR A 559 -10.42 44.33 7.89
CA TYR A 559 -11.35 44.20 9.01
C TYR A 559 -10.82 44.74 10.36
N PRO A 560 -10.29 45.99 10.43
CA PRO A 560 -9.56 46.52 11.58
C PRO A 560 -10.32 46.55 12.91
N LYS A 561 -11.66 46.56 12.90
CA LYS A 561 -12.51 46.54 14.11
C LYS A 561 -12.99 45.15 14.51
N GLN A 562 -12.97 44.22 13.56
CA GLN A 562 -13.45 42.86 13.76
C GLN A 562 -12.31 41.98 14.27
N VAL A 563 -11.07 42.23 13.85
CA VAL A 563 -9.89 41.52 14.37
C VAL A 563 -9.73 41.64 15.90
N GLU A 564 -10.13 42.78 16.50
CA GLU A 564 -10.23 42.94 17.97
C GLU A 564 -11.14 41.88 18.63
N LYS A 565 -12.29 41.60 18.00
CA LYS A 565 -13.34 40.69 18.50
C LYS A 565 -13.13 39.23 18.08
N TYR A 566 -12.46 39.02 16.95
CA TYR A 566 -12.30 37.73 16.28
C TYR A 566 -10.82 37.34 16.14
N GLY A 567 -9.97 37.75 17.09
CA GLY A 567 -8.53 37.49 17.08
C GLY A 567 -8.19 36.00 16.99
N ALA A 568 -8.90 35.14 17.74
CA ALA A 568 -8.73 33.68 17.67
C ALA A 568 -9.09 33.10 16.28
N LEU A 569 -10.07 33.68 15.58
CA LEU A 569 -10.42 33.30 14.21
C LEU A 569 -9.39 33.82 13.21
N ALA A 570 -8.81 35.00 13.45
CA ALA A 570 -7.75 35.56 12.62
C ALA A 570 -6.47 34.74 12.71
N ILE A 571 -6.09 34.31 13.94
CA ILE A 571 -5.03 33.33 14.18
C ILE A 571 -5.33 32.03 13.44
N ALA A 572 -6.51 31.42 13.66
CA ALA A 572 -6.85 30.14 13.03
C ALA A 572 -6.90 30.19 11.48
N VAL A 573 -7.18 31.35 10.86
CA VAL A 573 -7.05 31.51 9.40
C VAL A 573 -5.59 31.69 8.98
N ALA A 574 -4.78 32.40 9.77
CA ALA A 574 -3.37 32.65 9.48
C ALA A 574 -2.44 31.45 9.71
N LEU A 575 -2.89 30.41 10.43
CA LEU A 575 -2.15 29.15 10.70
C LEU A 575 -2.61 27.95 9.85
N VAL A 576 -3.47 28.17 8.85
CA VAL A 576 -4.11 27.10 8.06
C VAL A 576 -4.00 27.38 6.55
N TRP A 577 -3.74 28.62 6.16
CA TRP A 577 -3.81 29.10 4.77
C TRP A 577 -2.53 29.82 4.32
N ASP A 578 -1.47 29.72 5.13
CA ASP A 578 -0.16 30.32 4.93
C ASP A 578 0.73 29.49 3.98
N ASP A 579 0.56 28.17 3.93
CA ASP A 579 1.04 27.27 2.86
C ASP A 579 -0.08 26.46 2.16
N GLU A 580 -1.28 26.43 2.76
CA GLU A 580 -2.45 25.62 2.41
C GLU A 580 -2.35 24.09 2.64
N GLY A 581 -1.28 23.58 3.27
CA GLY A 581 -1.01 22.15 3.46
C GLY A 581 -2.03 21.43 4.34
N GLY A 582 -2.56 22.09 5.39
CA GLY A 582 -3.62 21.57 6.25
C GLY A 582 -5.06 21.87 5.76
N VAL A 583 -5.23 22.45 4.58
CA VAL A 583 -6.55 22.75 4.01
C VAL A 583 -7.17 21.50 3.40
N TYR A 584 -8.24 21.00 4.02
CA TYR A 584 -8.96 19.81 3.55
C TYR A 584 -9.37 19.89 2.07
N ASP A 585 -8.66 19.14 1.22
CA ASP A 585 -8.94 19.02 -0.22
C ASP A 585 -9.91 17.87 -0.50
N TYR A 586 -11.13 18.21 -0.88
CA TYR A 586 -12.15 17.26 -1.33
C TYR A 586 -12.08 16.97 -2.84
N ALA A 587 -11.10 17.50 -3.59
CA ALA A 587 -10.97 17.20 -5.02
C ALA A 587 -10.67 15.72 -5.31
N HIS A 588 -10.08 14.99 -4.36
CA HIS A 588 -9.93 13.54 -4.47
C HIS A 588 -11.29 12.80 -4.49
N HIS A 589 -12.31 13.30 -3.75
CA HIS A 589 -13.68 12.77 -3.82
C HIS A 589 -14.34 13.08 -5.16
N ALA A 590 -14.12 14.28 -5.71
CA ALA A 590 -14.61 14.64 -7.04
C ALA A 590 -14.00 13.74 -8.13
N ARG A 591 -12.67 13.55 -8.12
CA ARG A 591 -11.97 12.60 -9.02
C ARG A 591 -12.55 11.19 -8.92
N ARG A 592 -12.72 10.67 -7.69
CA ARG A 592 -13.27 9.34 -7.42
C ARG A 592 -14.73 9.15 -7.90
N THR A 593 -15.50 10.23 -8.02
CA THR A 593 -16.91 10.21 -8.45
C THR A 593 -17.11 10.63 -9.90
N HIS A 594 -16.02 10.77 -10.67
CA HIS A 594 -15.99 11.33 -12.03
C HIS A 594 -16.70 12.70 -12.13
N SER A 595 -16.67 13.47 -11.04
CA SER A 595 -17.25 14.81 -10.95
C SER A 595 -16.24 15.90 -11.27
N THR A 596 -16.72 17.03 -11.79
CA THR A 596 -15.93 18.27 -11.88
C THR A 596 -15.91 19.00 -10.55
N MET A 597 -14.81 19.68 -10.22
CA MET A 597 -14.77 20.56 -9.06
C MET A 597 -15.66 21.80 -9.27
N PRO A 598 -16.36 22.30 -8.24
CA PRO A 598 -17.20 23.47 -8.36
C PRO A 598 -16.36 24.76 -8.47
N ALA A 599 -16.87 25.74 -9.22
CA ALA A 599 -16.23 27.03 -9.37
C ALA A 599 -16.30 27.90 -8.09
N ASN A 600 -15.37 28.84 -7.94
CA ASN A 600 -15.28 29.79 -6.82
C ASN A 600 -15.06 29.12 -5.45
N LEU A 601 -14.11 28.19 -5.42
CA LEU A 601 -13.51 27.66 -4.19
C LEU A 601 -13.01 28.80 -3.30
N LEU A 602 -13.30 28.74 -2.00
CA LEU A 602 -12.92 29.81 -1.05
C LEU A 602 -11.47 29.67 -0.59
N ALA A 603 -10.77 30.80 -0.44
CA ALA A 603 -9.47 30.89 0.22
C ALA A 603 -9.61 31.25 1.71
N GLY A 604 -8.48 31.40 2.42
CA GLY A 604 -8.45 31.76 3.85
C GLY A 604 -9.14 33.10 4.17
N MET A 605 -8.88 34.13 3.36
CA MET A 605 -9.52 35.44 3.52
C MET A 605 -11.04 35.41 3.31
N ASP A 606 -11.53 34.57 2.39
CA ASP A 606 -12.96 34.41 2.16
C ASP A 606 -13.63 33.60 3.28
N ASN A 607 -12.91 32.64 3.88
CA ASN A 607 -13.33 31.98 5.10
C ASN A 607 -13.49 32.97 6.26
N TYR A 608 -12.51 33.86 6.47
CA TYR A 608 -12.63 34.92 7.48
C TYR A 608 -13.83 35.85 7.22
N ARG A 609 -13.96 36.35 5.99
CA ARG A 609 -15.07 37.23 5.56
C ARG A 609 -16.43 36.58 5.76
N TYR A 610 -16.61 35.34 5.30
CA TYR A 610 -17.86 34.57 5.45
C TYR A 610 -18.31 34.49 6.91
N PHE A 611 -17.38 34.23 7.83
CA PHE A 611 -17.71 34.14 9.25
C PHE A 611 -18.16 35.49 9.82
N LEU A 612 -17.47 36.59 9.49
CA LEU A 612 -17.86 37.94 9.93
C LEU A 612 -19.27 38.35 9.44
N GLU A 613 -19.59 38.05 8.18
CA GLU A 613 -20.89 38.36 7.59
C GLU A 613 -22.03 37.54 8.22
N THR A 614 -21.73 36.29 8.62
CA THR A 614 -22.76 35.28 8.89
C THR A 614 -22.89 34.88 10.36
N GLU A 615 -21.96 35.28 11.25
CA GLU A 615 -21.96 34.84 12.67
C GLU A 615 -23.25 35.21 13.43
N SER A 616 -23.89 36.32 13.04
CA SER A 616 -25.18 36.78 13.59
C SER A 616 -26.30 35.73 13.44
N VAL A 617 -26.24 34.91 12.39
CA VAL A 617 -27.15 33.80 12.12
C VAL A 617 -26.65 32.52 12.80
N MET A 618 -25.33 32.33 12.87
CA MET A 618 -24.65 31.17 13.48
C MET A 618 -24.50 31.26 15.03
N GLN A 619 -25.43 31.95 15.70
CA GLN A 619 -25.51 32.10 17.16
C GLN A 619 -24.34 32.83 17.84
N GLY A 620 -23.47 33.54 17.11
CA GLY A 620 -22.46 34.42 17.71
C GLY A 620 -21.38 33.73 18.55
N ARG A 621 -21.12 32.42 18.35
CA ARG A 621 -20.28 31.62 19.25
C ARG A 621 -18.77 31.67 18.95
N ALA A 622 -18.36 31.93 17.70
CA ALA A 622 -16.98 31.75 17.25
C ALA A 622 -16.01 32.74 17.93
N GLN A 623 -16.47 33.95 18.26
CA GLN A 623 -15.73 34.94 19.05
C GLN A 623 -15.23 34.43 20.44
N TYR A 624 -15.83 33.35 20.97
CA TYR A 624 -15.51 32.80 22.30
C TYR A 624 -14.79 31.44 22.24
N VAL A 625 -14.37 31.00 21.04
CA VAL A 625 -13.77 29.69 20.81
C VAL A 625 -12.27 29.87 20.54
N PRO A 626 -11.36 29.19 21.28
CA PRO A 626 -9.92 29.25 21.05
C PRO A 626 -9.52 28.83 19.63
N TRP A 627 -8.39 29.34 19.15
CA TRP A 627 -7.93 29.09 17.78
C TRP A 627 -7.72 27.59 17.52
N GLU A 628 -7.30 26.82 18.54
CA GLU A 628 -7.12 25.36 18.51
C GLU A 628 -8.40 24.58 18.13
N PHE A 629 -9.59 25.17 18.32
CA PHE A 629 -10.85 24.61 17.84
C PHE A 629 -11.28 25.19 16.48
N LEU A 630 -10.86 26.41 16.16
CA LEU A 630 -11.24 27.12 14.93
C LEU A 630 -10.41 26.69 13.71
N VAL A 631 -9.22 26.12 13.87
CA VAL A 631 -8.46 25.54 12.76
C VAL A 631 -9.26 24.44 12.03
N HIS A 632 -9.93 23.56 12.80
CA HIS A 632 -10.88 22.55 12.28
C HIS A 632 -12.22 23.13 11.77
N LEU A 633 -12.39 24.46 11.78
CA LEU A 633 -13.55 25.15 11.24
C LEU A 633 -13.23 25.85 9.91
N VAL A 634 -12.05 26.46 9.78
CA VAL A 634 -11.68 27.28 8.62
C VAL A 634 -10.92 26.52 7.54
N ASN A 635 -10.45 25.29 7.79
CA ASN A 635 -9.72 24.48 6.82
C ASN A 635 -10.65 23.81 5.79
N HIS A 636 -11.32 24.60 4.94
CA HIS A 636 -12.08 24.08 3.81
C HIS A 636 -12.33 25.10 2.69
N ARG A 637 -12.35 24.59 1.44
CA ARG A 637 -12.53 25.37 0.20
C ARG A 637 -14.00 25.49 -0.27
N THR A 638 -15.00 25.18 0.56
CA THR A 638 -16.42 25.09 0.12
C THR A 638 -16.98 26.46 -0.35
N PRO A 639 -17.42 26.61 -1.61
CA PRO A 639 -17.94 27.86 -2.17
C PRO A 639 -19.04 28.52 -1.33
N ALA A 640 -19.04 29.85 -1.24
CA ALA A 640 -19.97 30.61 -0.40
C ALA A 640 -21.46 30.31 -0.69
N VAL A 641 -21.81 30.03 -1.95
CA VAL A 641 -23.18 29.63 -2.36
C VAL A 641 -23.61 28.30 -1.76
N GLU A 642 -22.70 27.32 -1.66
CA GLU A 642 -22.97 26.04 -0.99
C GLU A 642 -23.07 26.21 0.52
N ARG A 643 -22.27 27.11 1.12
CA ARG A 643 -22.35 27.41 2.56
C ARG A 643 -23.68 28.08 2.93
N GLN A 644 -24.16 29.01 2.10
CA GLN A 644 -25.49 29.62 2.22
C GLN A 644 -26.61 28.59 2.07
N TRP A 645 -26.51 27.67 1.09
CA TRP A 645 -27.44 26.55 0.96
C TRP A 645 -27.44 25.65 2.20
N ALA A 646 -26.27 25.33 2.76
CA ALA A 646 -26.14 24.50 3.95
C ALA A 646 -26.81 25.16 5.16
N LEU A 647 -26.65 26.48 5.36
CA LEU A 647 -27.38 27.21 6.39
C LEU A 647 -28.89 27.14 6.22
N GLN A 648 -29.40 27.32 4.99
CA GLN A 648 -30.84 27.29 4.70
C GLN A 648 -31.47 25.91 4.97
N ASN A 649 -30.75 24.83 4.67
CA ASN A 649 -31.25 23.45 4.84
C ASN A 649 -31.02 22.92 6.28
N TYR A 650 -29.87 23.20 6.90
CA TYR A 650 -29.41 22.50 8.10
C TYR A 650 -29.36 23.32 9.39
N LEU A 651 -29.26 24.66 9.34
CA LEU A 651 -29.22 25.46 10.56
C LEU A 651 -30.45 25.29 11.48
N PRO A 652 -31.69 25.12 10.97
CA PRO A 652 -32.86 24.79 11.80
C PRO A 652 -32.72 23.47 12.59
N ALA A 653 -31.83 22.57 12.15
CA ALA A 653 -31.55 21.27 12.74
C ALA A 653 -30.10 21.14 13.29
N ARG A 654 -29.46 22.26 13.66
CA ARG A 654 -28.07 22.30 14.14
C ARG A 654 -27.71 21.28 15.24
N PRO A 655 -28.52 21.02 16.29
CA PRO A 655 -28.15 20.08 17.35
C PRO A 655 -28.04 18.65 16.81
N MET A 656 -26.87 18.02 16.96
CA MET A 656 -26.56 16.73 16.32
C MET A 656 -26.63 16.76 14.78
N PHE A 657 -26.26 17.87 14.12
CA PHE A 657 -26.37 18.03 12.66
C PHE A 657 -25.70 16.91 11.86
N GLY A 658 -24.65 16.26 12.38
CA GLY A 658 -23.91 15.19 11.68
C GLY A 658 -24.76 14.00 11.25
N LYS A 659 -26.00 13.89 11.74
CA LYS A 659 -27.04 13.01 11.18
C LYS A 659 -27.27 13.21 9.67
N CYS A 660 -27.03 14.41 9.13
CA CYS A 660 -27.13 14.71 7.70
C CYS A 660 -26.20 13.87 6.81
N TYR A 661 -25.21 13.18 7.38
CA TYR A 661 -24.50 12.06 6.74
C TYR A 661 -25.45 11.05 6.08
N ALA A 662 -26.60 10.78 6.70
CA ALA A 662 -27.61 9.86 6.19
C ALA A 662 -28.57 10.46 5.16
N ASP A 663 -28.51 11.79 4.92
CA ASP A 663 -29.31 12.45 3.87
C ASP A 663 -28.73 12.19 2.47
N VAL A 664 -27.44 11.84 2.40
CA VAL A 664 -26.71 11.48 1.18
C VAL A 664 -27.03 10.00 0.85
N PRO A 665 -27.74 9.71 -0.26
CA PRO A 665 -28.10 8.34 -0.62
C PRO A 665 -26.88 7.46 -0.84
N TYR A 666 -26.90 6.24 -0.31
CA TYR A 666 -25.78 5.32 -0.53
C TYR A 666 -25.76 4.83 -1.99
N ASP A 667 -24.61 4.95 -2.65
CA ASP A 667 -24.39 4.42 -3.99
C ASP A 667 -23.75 3.03 -3.95
N THR A 668 -24.60 2.02 -3.84
CA THR A 668 -24.20 0.61 -3.86
C THR A 668 -23.56 0.20 -5.19
N VAL A 669 -23.90 0.86 -6.30
CA VAL A 669 -23.31 0.58 -7.63
C VAL A 669 -21.88 1.12 -7.67
N MET A 670 -21.65 2.33 -7.15
CA MET A 670 -20.30 2.85 -6.93
C MET A 670 -19.45 1.93 -6.06
N LEU A 671 -20.01 1.36 -4.97
CA LEU A 671 -19.28 0.41 -4.13
C LEU A 671 -18.96 -0.90 -4.89
N GLN A 672 -19.96 -1.54 -5.50
CA GLN A 672 -19.83 -2.83 -6.19
C GLN A 672 -18.95 -2.78 -7.43
N THR A 673 -18.87 -1.62 -8.11
CA THR A 673 -18.03 -1.41 -9.30
C THR A 673 -16.67 -0.80 -8.99
N SER A 674 -16.29 -0.67 -7.71
CA SER A 674 -15.04 -0.03 -7.25
C SER A 674 -14.87 1.40 -7.80
N SER A 675 -15.96 2.17 -7.82
CA SER A 675 -16.09 3.53 -8.36
C SER A 675 -16.08 3.65 -9.90
N ARG A 676 -16.06 2.55 -10.66
CA ARG A 676 -16.13 2.60 -12.14
C ARG A 676 -17.45 3.15 -12.69
N VAL A 677 -18.54 3.08 -11.91
CA VAL A 677 -19.85 3.65 -12.25
C VAL A 677 -20.37 4.45 -11.07
N CYS A 678 -20.59 5.75 -11.24
CA CYS A 678 -21.01 6.68 -10.20
C CYS A 678 -22.28 7.47 -10.61
N ARG A 679 -23.24 7.68 -9.70
CA ARG A 679 -24.41 8.56 -9.98
C ARG A 679 -24.05 10.05 -10.17
N LEU A 680 -22.90 10.44 -9.63
CA LEU A 680 -22.30 11.77 -9.71
C LEU A 680 -21.46 12.01 -10.98
N ASP A 681 -21.29 11.01 -11.85
CA ASP A 681 -20.48 11.11 -13.07
C ASP A 681 -20.93 12.27 -13.98
N GLY A 682 -19.98 13.12 -14.40
CA GLY A 682 -20.23 14.29 -15.24
C GLY A 682 -20.93 15.47 -14.56
N ARG A 683 -21.03 15.50 -13.22
CA ARG A 683 -21.66 16.59 -12.44
C ARG A 683 -20.63 17.40 -11.66
N GLU A 684 -21.00 18.61 -11.20
CA GLU A 684 -20.18 19.35 -10.23
C GLU A 684 -20.29 18.74 -8.82
N TYR A 685 -19.16 18.60 -8.12
CA TYR A 685 -19.06 18.03 -6.78
C TYR A 685 -19.48 19.00 -5.65
N THR A 686 -20.74 19.43 -5.70
CA THR A 686 -21.37 20.39 -4.77
C THR A 686 -22.21 19.69 -3.71
N LEU A 687 -22.40 20.31 -2.54
CA LEU A 687 -23.27 19.77 -1.49
C LEU A 687 -24.70 19.40 -1.95
N PRO A 688 -25.42 20.23 -2.76
CA PRO A 688 -26.71 19.83 -3.32
C PRO A 688 -26.62 18.55 -4.18
N ASN A 689 -25.62 18.44 -5.06
CA ASN A 689 -25.48 17.27 -5.93
C ASN A 689 -25.11 16.01 -5.14
N ILE A 690 -24.24 16.12 -4.12
CA ILE A 690 -23.89 14.98 -3.27
C ILE A 690 -25.13 14.47 -2.52
N ARG A 691 -25.99 15.36 -1.99
CA ARG A 691 -27.26 15.00 -1.37
C ARG A 691 -28.26 14.40 -2.38
N ASP A 692 -28.37 14.95 -3.57
CA ASP A 692 -29.44 14.59 -4.50
C ASP A 692 -29.09 13.35 -5.37
N PHE A 693 -27.81 13.05 -5.59
CA PHE A 693 -27.34 11.88 -6.36
C PHE A 693 -26.66 10.79 -5.52
N GLY A 694 -26.08 11.14 -4.37
CA GLY A 694 -25.48 10.19 -3.43
C GLY A 694 -24.01 9.84 -3.68
N GLY A 695 -23.54 8.83 -2.95
CA GLY A 695 -22.17 8.31 -3.03
C GLY A 695 -21.92 7.23 -1.97
N VAL A 696 -20.67 6.82 -1.78
CA VAL A 696 -20.27 5.93 -0.67
C VAL A 696 -19.97 6.73 0.60
N CYS A 697 -19.65 6.04 1.71
CA CYS A 697 -19.38 6.63 3.04
C CYS A 697 -18.40 7.81 3.05
N ALA A 698 -17.45 7.86 2.12
CA ALA A 698 -16.54 9.00 1.92
C ALA A 698 -17.30 10.30 1.57
N MET A 699 -18.20 10.25 0.58
CA MET A 699 -19.06 11.38 0.19
C MET A 699 -20.02 11.78 1.32
N GLN A 700 -20.53 10.79 2.08
CA GLN A 700 -21.40 11.04 3.24
C GLN A 700 -20.65 11.79 4.37
N ALA A 701 -19.38 11.44 4.62
CA ALA A 701 -18.52 12.11 5.59
C ALA A 701 -18.09 13.52 5.14
N ASP A 702 -17.68 13.68 3.88
CA ASP A 702 -17.31 14.97 3.28
C ASP A 702 -18.47 15.97 3.32
N PHE A 703 -19.65 15.54 2.84
CA PHE A 703 -20.88 16.32 2.87
C PHE A 703 -21.18 16.83 4.27
N ALA A 704 -21.20 15.94 5.26
CA ALA A 704 -21.52 16.31 6.63
C ALA A 704 -20.45 17.24 7.24
N ALA A 705 -19.15 16.98 7.03
CA ALA A 705 -18.08 17.83 7.51
C ALA A 705 -18.17 19.26 6.92
N ARG A 706 -18.38 19.38 5.61
CA ARG A 706 -18.58 20.66 4.90
C ARG A 706 -19.85 21.38 5.36
N VAL A 707 -20.95 20.68 5.61
CA VAL A 707 -22.19 21.24 6.20
C VAL A 707 -21.93 21.79 7.61
N GLY A 708 -21.21 21.05 8.45
CA GLY A 708 -20.80 21.49 9.80
C GLY A 708 -19.98 22.78 9.79
N LYS A 709 -18.89 22.81 9.02
CA LYS A 709 -18.03 23.99 8.86
C LYS A 709 -18.79 25.18 8.26
N SER A 710 -19.75 24.94 7.35
CA SER A 710 -20.62 25.98 6.80
C SER A 710 -21.53 26.63 7.85
N MET A 711 -21.93 25.89 8.88
CA MET A 711 -22.78 26.39 9.98
C MET A 711 -21.99 26.96 11.17
N GLY A 712 -20.66 27.01 11.13
CA GLY A 712 -19.87 27.40 12.29
C GLY A 712 -19.86 26.33 13.38
N VAL A 713 -19.70 25.06 13.00
CA VAL A 713 -19.36 23.95 13.90
C VAL A 713 -18.02 23.34 13.45
N PRO A 714 -16.96 23.31 14.29
CA PRO A 714 -15.73 22.60 13.95
C PRO A 714 -16.02 21.12 13.72
N ALA A 715 -15.62 20.61 12.54
CA ALA A 715 -16.00 19.28 12.08
C ALA A 715 -14.92 18.68 11.18
N ALA A 716 -14.72 17.37 11.28
CA ALA A 716 -13.72 16.62 10.52
C ALA A 716 -14.35 15.48 9.72
N TYR A 717 -13.83 15.27 8.51
CA TYR A 717 -13.86 13.99 7.84
C TYR A 717 -12.88 13.06 8.55
N VAL A 718 -13.28 11.83 8.87
CA VAL A 718 -12.42 10.85 9.55
C VAL A 718 -12.54 9.50 8.86
N GLY A 719 -11.40 8.87 8.56
CA GLY A 719 -11.32 7.55 7.90
C GLY A 719 -10.56 6.52 8.73
N GLY A 720 -11.03 5.27 8.78
CA GLY A 720 -10.38 4.21 9.56
C GLY A 720 -10.77 2.80 9.12
N THR A 721 -10.06 1.79 9.63
CA THR A 721 -10.34 0.37 9.43
C THR A 721 -11.18 -0.17 10.59
N GLY A 722 -12.11 -1.07 10.29
CA GLY A 722 -12.86 -1.82 11.31
C GLY A 722 -12.12 -3.11 11.66
N ARG A 723 -12.60 -3.85 12.66
CA ARG A 723 -12.01 -5.12 13.14
C ARG A 723 -11.86 -6.23 12.08
N TYR A 724 -12.42 -6.04 10.89
CA TYR A 724 -12.29 -6.93 9.72
C TYR A 724 -11.47 -6.30 8.58
N GLY A 725 -10.61 -5.31 8.87
CA GLY A 725 -9.78 -4.58 7.90
C GLY A 725 -10.53 -3.60 7.00
N GLY A 726 -11.85 -3.75 6.84
CA GLY A 726 -12.67 -2.92 5.94
C GLY A 726 -12.63 -1.43 6.27
N ALA A 727 -12.06 -0.63 5.35
CA ALA A 727 -11.99 0.82 5.43
C ALA A 727 -13.38 1.48 5.35
N HIS A 728 -13.57 2.55 6.11
CA HIS A 728 -14.81 3.32 6.19
C HIS A 728 -14.54 4.79 6.58
N ALA A 729 -15.51 5.66 6.31
CA ALA A 729 -15.42 7.09 6.62
C ALA A 729 -16.67 7.61 7.34
N TRP A 730 -16.46 8.48 8.33
CA TRP A 730 -17.51 9.07 9.16
C TRP A 730 -17.22 10.55 9.44
N VAL A 731 -18.23 11.28 9.93
CA VAL A 731 -18.07 12.66 10.37
C VAL A 731 -17.86 12.72 11.88
N MET A 732 -16.99 13.62 12.34
CA MET A 732 -16.84 13.99 13.75
C MET A 732 -17.00 15.49 13.93
N TRP A 733 -17.54 15.96 15.07
CA TRP A 733 -17.72 17.39 15.32
C TRP A 733 -17.70 17.76 16.80
N VAL A 734 -17.40 19.02 17.08
CA VAL A 734 -17.39 19.59 18.44
C VAL A 734 -18.78 20.12 18.78
N GLU A 735 -19.52 19.41 19.64
CA GLU A 735 -20.81 19.86 20.15
C GLU A 735 -20.61 20.72 21.40
N LEU A 736 -20.61 22.05 21.22
CA LEU A 736 -20.31 23.04 22.26
C LEU A 736 -21.46 23.17 23.28
N GLN A 737 -21.24 22.64 24.49
CA GLN A 737 -22.23 22.62 25.58
C GLN A 737 -22.22 23.92 26.40
N THR A 738 -21.07 24.36 26.90
CA THR A 738 -20.90 25.62 27.64
C THR A 738 -19.54 26.23 27.35
N ILE A 739 -19.50 27.54 27.11
CA ILE A 739 -18.27 28.31 26.90
C ILE A 739 -18.07 29.26 28.08
N SER A 740 -16.81 29.46 28.48
CA SER A 740 -16.38 30.44 29.48
C SER A 740 -15.02 31.02 29.06
N GLU A 741 -14.61 32.12 29.70
CA GLU A 741 -13.36 32.85 29.44
C GLU A 741 -12.09 31.98 29.43
N ARG A 742 -12.08 30.84 30.15
CA ARG A 742 -10.91 29.95 30.26
C ARG A 742 -11.15 28.50 29.89
N SER A 743 -12.40 28.07 29.75
CA SER A 743 -12.74 26.65 29.53
C SER A 743 -13.98 26.46 28.66
N ILE A 744 -13.97 25.41 27.85
CA ILE A 744 -15.07 24.94 27.02
C ILE A 744 -15.45 23.52 27.44
N ARG A 745 -16.73 23.32 27.73
CA ARG A 745 -17.32 21.98 27.76
C ARG A 745 -17.90 21.66 26.40
N PHE A 746 -17.45 20.56 25.83
CA PHE A 746 -17.92 20.02 24.58
C PHE A 746 -18.02 18.49 24.70
N THR A 747 -18.71 17.86 23.77
CA THR A 747 -18.47 16.44 23.42
C THR A 747 -17.95 16.37 21.99
N LEU A 748 -17.03 15.44 21.72
CA LEU A 748 -16.58 15.11 20.37
C LEU A 748 -17.52 14.04 19.81
N GLU A 749 -18.59 14.49 19.18
CA GLU A 749 -19.63 13.63 18.64
C GLU A 749 -19.19 13.01 17.30
N SER A 750 -19.80 11.88 16.93
CA SER A 750 -19.54 11.21 15.65
C SER A 750 -20.79 10.58 15.06
N HIS A 751 -20.90 10.55 13.73
CA HIS A 751 -22.01 9.93 13.01
C HIS A 751 -21.54 9.26 11.72
N GLY A 752 -22.15 8.13 11.38
CA GLY A 752 -21.65 7.21 10.34
C GLY A 752 -20.69 6.15 10.88
N ARG A 753 -20.05 6.35 12.04
CA ARG A 753 -19.13 5.37 12.66
C ARG A 753 -19.90 4.14 13.16
N TYR A 754 -19.93 3.07 12.35
CA TYR A 754 -20.71 1.87 12.65
C TYR A 754 -20.11 1.09 13.83
N ARG A 755 -20.78 1.14 14.98
CA ARG A 755 -20.29 0.47 16.20
C ARG A 755 -20.15 -1.05 16.07
N GLY A 756 -20.90 -1.71 15.19
CA GLY A 756 -20.84 -3.18 15.02
C GLY A 756 -19.52 -3.71 14.43
N ASP A 757 -18.77 -2.88 13.69
CA ASP A 757 -17.48 -3.22 13.08
C ASP A 757 -16.27 -2.70 13.90
N HIS A 758 -16.51 -2.18 15.12
CA HIS A 758 -15.50 -1.73 16.08
C HIS A 758 -14.38 -0.85 15.47
N TYR A 759 -14.75 0.28 14.85
CA TYR A 759 -13.82 1.33 14.41
C TYR A 759 -13.19 2.07 15.62
N TYR A 760 -12.25 1.45 16.34
CA TYR A 760 -11.66 2.00 17.58
C TYR A 760 -10.96 3.35 17.37
N VAL A 761 -10.21 3.47 16.28
CA VAL A 761 -9.40 4.64 15.91
C VAL A 761 -9.74 5.05 14.46
N GLY A 762 -9.79 6.35 14.22
CA GLY A 762 -9.86 6.95 12.89
C GLY A 762 -8.70 7.91 12.65
N ASN A 763 -8.50 8.30 11.40
CA ASN A 763 -7.44 9.18 10.93
C ASN A 763 -8.05 10.45 10.32
N LEU A 764 -7.36 11.57 10.48
CA LEU A 764 -7.64 12.84 9.82
C LEU A 764 -6.33 13.63 9.63
N GLU A 765 -6.36 14.67 8.81
CA GLU A 765 -5.28 15.67 8.73
C GLU A 765 -5.46 16.72 9.85
N GLU A 766 -4.35 17.07 10.51
CA GLU A 766 -4.25 18.19 11.44
C GLU A 766 -4.21 19.50 10.63
N PRO A 767 -5.11 20.47 10.86
CA PRO A 767 -5.26 21.60 9.94
C PRO A 767 -4.16 22.66 9.95
N GLN A 768 -3.33 22.72 10.99
CA GLN A 768 -2.18 23.61 11.05
C GLN A 768 -0.97 22.92 10.42
N THR A 769 -0.59 21.73 10.94
CA THR A 769 0.67 21.10 10.52
C THR A 769 0.57 20.22 9.27
N GLY A 770 -0.63 20.01 8.73
CA GLY A 770 -0.92 19.05 7.65
C GLY A 770 -0.73 17.57 8.03
N GLN A 771 -0.25 17.28 9.24
CA GLN A 771 0.13 15.93 9.65
C GLN A 771 -1.10 15.04 9.84
N ARG A 772 -1.01 13.79 9.39
CA ARG A 772 -2.02 12.77 9.68
C ARG A 772 -1.99 12.40 11.17
N ILE A 773 -3.07 12.72 11.89
CA ILE A 773 -3.28 12.37 13.31
C ILE A 773 -4.46 11.42 13.47
N THR A 774 -4.58 10.81 14.66
CA THR A 774 -5.77 10.03 15.01
C THR A 774 -6.88 10.90 15.59
N ASP A 775 -8.12 10.44 15.48
CA ASP A 775 -9.28 11.06 16.14
C ASP A 775 -9.17 11.05 17.67
N ARG A 776 -8.39 10.12 18.24
CA ARG A 776 -8.05 10.05 19.68
C ARG A 776 -7.04 11.13 20.09
N ILE A 777 -6.04 11.39 19.26
CA ILE A 777 -5.10 12.51 19.45
C ILE A 777 -5.84 13.84 19.31
N LEU A 778 -6.77 13.98 18.36
CA LEU A 778 -7.68 15.13 18.27
C LEU A 778 -8.49 15.30 19.56
N GLU A 779 -9.12 14.23 20.04
CA GLU A 779 -9.95 14.24 21.26
C GLU A 779 -9.15 14.68 22.49
N LEU A 780 -7.93 14.16 22.65
CA LEU A 780 -6.99 14.54 23.71
C LEU A 780 -6.54 16.02 23.60
N ARG A 781 -6.17 16.49 22.41
CA ARG A 781 -5.69 17.87 22.18
C ARG A 781 -6.81 18.90 22.38
N LEU A 782 -8.01 18.62 21.88
CA LEU A 782 -9.19 19.44 22.15
C LEU A 782 -9.63 19.36 23.62
N HIS A 783 -9.45 18.22 24.30
CA HIS A 783 -9.69 18.12 25.75
C HIS A 783 -8.76 19.04 26.54
N GLN A 784 -7.45 19.02 26.25
CA GLN A 784 -6.49 19.94 26.87
C GLN A 784 -6.89 21.40 26.67
N ALA A 785 -7.24 21.80 25.44
CA ALA A 785 -7.62 23.18 25.11
C ALA A 785 -8.97 23.58 25.73
N GLY A 786 -9.93 22.64 25.83
CA GLY A 786 -11.23 22.86 26.46
C GLY A 786 -11.18 22.89 27.98
N ALA A 787 -10.26 22.14 28.61
CA ALA A 787 -10.11 22.11 30.07
C ALA A 787 -9.56 23.44 30.61
N ASP A 788 -8.39 23.87 30.12
CA ASP A 788 -7.84 25.22 30.31
C ASP A 788 -6.82 25.51 29.20
N ALA A 789 -7.20 26.37 28.25
CA ALA A 789 -6.37 26.71 27.09
C ALA A 789 -5.06 27.40 27.49
N LEU A 790 -5.09 28.23 28.53
CA LEU A 790 -3.89 28.92 29.03
C LEU A 790 -2.94 27.91 29.67
N ALA A 791 -3.45 26.92 30.40
CA ALA A 791 -2.64 25.84 30.97
C ALA A 791 -2.01 24.93 29.89
N ARG A 792 -2.74 24.60 28.82
CA ARG A 792 -2.21 23.91 27.63
C ARG A 792 -1.07 24.70 26.99
N ARG A 793 -1.29 25.96 26.64
CA ARG A 793 -0.27 26.82 26.00
C ARG A 793 0.94 27.06 26.91
N HIS A 794 0.71 27.22 28.22
CA HIS A 794 1.79 27.35 29.19
C HIS A 794 2.64 26.07 29.25
N ALA A 795 2.03 24.88 29.37
CA ALA A 795 2.75 23.61 29.37
C ALA A 795 3.56 23.40 28.07
N SER A 796 3.01 23.80 26.90
CA SER A 796 3.74 23.82 25.63
C SER A 796 5.00 24.71 25.69
N ARG A 797 4.88 25.97 26.15
CA ARG A 797 6.03 26.88 26.27
C ARG A 797 7.05 26.41 27.32
N LEU A 798 6.61 25.74 28.38
CA LEU A 798 7.51 25.12 29.37
C LEU A 798 8.31 23.96 28.78
N MET A 799 7.70 23.12 27.94
CA MET A 799 8.44 22.06 27.23
C MET A 799 9.41 22.61 26.18
N ALA A 800 9.09 23.73 25.52
CA ALA A 800 10.04 24.42 24.64
C ALA A 800 11.24 25.03 25.42
N LEU A 801 11.01 25.48 26.66
CA LEU A 801 12.04 26.03 27.54
C LEU A 801 12.91 24.95 28.22
N TYR A 802 12.36 23.75 28.44
CA TYR A 802 12.97 22.63 29.16
C TYR A 802 14.41 22.28 28.70
N PRO A 803 14.69 21.96 27.41
CA PRO A 803 16.03 21.57 26.99
C PRO A 803 17.05 22.71 27.13
N LEU A 804 16.61 23.96 26.97
CA LEU A 804 17.46 25.15 27.12
C LEU A 804 17.86 25.38 28.58
N LEU A 805 16.90 25.26 29.53
CA LEU A 805 17.20 25.30 30.96
C LEU A 805 18.05 24.10 31.42
N ALA A 806 17.78 22.90 30.90
CA ALA A 806 18.55 21.70 31.25
C ALA A 806 20.03 21.82 30.83
N LYS A 807 20.28 22.39 29.64
CA LYS A 807 21.61 22.66 29.09
C LYS A 807 22.35 23.77 29.84
N GLU A 808 21.72 24.92 30.07
CA GLU A 808 22.32 26.10 30.74
C GLU A 808 22.55 25.87 32.25
N LEU A 809 21.66 25.11 32.92
CA LEU A 809 21.75 24.85 34.36
C LEU A 809 22.37 23.50 34.71
N ALA A 810 22.79 22.72 33.71
CA ALA A 810 23.34 21.36 33.84
C ALA A 810 22.49 20.50 34.79
N PHE A 811 21.22 20.29 34.44
CA PHE A 811 20.27 19.54 35.28
C PHE A 811 20.81 18.16 35.65
N ASP A 812 20.68 17.82 36.94
CA ASP A 812 20.78 16.43 37.40
C ASP A 812 19.42 15.73 37.29
N PHE A 813 19.42 14.41 37.48
CA PHE A 813 18.20 13.61 37.33
C PHE A 813 17.06 14.04 38.27
N GLU A 814 17.35 14.47 39.51
CA GLU A 814 16.30 15.00 40.40
C GLU A 814 15.73 16.31 39.85
N THR A 815 16.54 17.15 39.20
CA THR A 815 16.11 18.41 38.59
C THR A 815 15.30 18.17 37.30
N HIS A 816 15.68 17.22 36.45
CA HIS A 816 14.85 16.77 35.32
C HIS A 816 13.47 16.29 35.80
N LEU A 817 13.43 15.48 36.87
CA LEU A 817 12.19 14.98 37.47
C LEU A 817 11.36 16.08 38.16
N GLU A 818 11.97 17.04 38.87
CA GLU A 818 11.28 18.22 39.43
C GLU A 818 10.63 19.05 38.32
N TYR A 819 11.34 19.26 37.20
CA TYR A 819 10.84 20.08 36.10
C TYR A 819 9.64 19.43 35.40
N LEU A 820 9.77 18.17 34.96
CA LEU A 820 8.72 17.47 34.24
C LEU A 820 7.47 17.25 35.12
N SER A 821 7.66 16.95 36.40
CA SER A 821 6.56 16.94 37.39
C SER A 821 5.86 18.30 37.49
N GLY A 822 6.62 19.40 37.41
CA GLY A 822 6.10 20.76 37.38
C GLY A 822 5.24 21.06 36.15
N VAL A 823 5.65 20.60 34.96
CA VAL A 823 4.86 20.74 33.72
C VAL A 823 3.58 19.89 33.76
N ILE A 824 3.67 18.65 34.23
CA ILE A 824 2.50 17.77 34.43
C ILE A 824 1.52 18.38 35.46
N ALA A 825 2.03 19.09 36.48
CA ALA A 825 1.18 19.82 37.42
C ALA A 825 0.51 21.09 36.83
N VAL A 826 1.05 21.65 35.72
CA VAL A 826 0.40 22.73 34.95
C VAL A 826 -0.66 22.17 34.01
N ASN A 827 -0.32 21.16 33.21
CA ASN A 827 -1.28 20.44 32.38
C ASN A 827 -1.08 18.91 32.52
N PRO A 828 -2.00 18.20 33.20
CA PRO A 828 -1.83 16.76 33.46
C PRO A 828 -1.86 15.85 32.23
N TRP A 829 -2.21 16.39 31.06
CA TRP A 829 -2.28 15.70 29.77
C TRP A 829 -1.19 16.14 28.78
N SER A 830 -0.14 16.86 29.25
CA SER A 830 0.95 17.34 28.40
C SER A 830 1.75 16.19 27.77
N GLU A 831 1.38 15.83 26.53
CA GLU A 831 1.98 14.74 25.74
C GLU A 831 3.52 14.75 25.80
N ALA A 832 4.13 15.90 25.52
CA ALA A 832 5.58 16.07 25.50
C ALA A 832 6.25 15.94 26.90
N ALA A 833 5.58 16.35 27.98
CA ALA A 833 6.12 16.22 29.33
C ALA A 833 6.13 14.75 29.81
N TRP A 834 5.11 13.99 29.42
CA TRP A 834 5.03 12.56 29.70
C TRP A 834 6.00 11.74 28.84
N ALA A 835 6.19 12.10 27.57
CA ALA A 835 7.18 11.47 26.69
C ALA A 835 8.62 11.68 27.21
N ALA A 836 9.00 12.92 27.53
CA ALA A 836 10.30 13.22 28.13
C ALA A 836 10.51 12.52 29.49
N LEU A 837 9.44 12.32 30.27
CA LEU A 837 9.51 11.58 31.53
C LEU A 837 9.76 10.08 31.31
N ALA A 838 9.17 9.50 30.27
CA ALA A 838 9.38 8.10 29.89
C ALA A 838 10.80 7.86 29.35
N GLU A 839 11.30 8.77 28.52
CA GLU A 839 12.69 8.76 28.03
C GLU A 839 13.69 8.78 29.20
N GLN A 840 13.51 9.73 30.12
CA GLN A 840 14.33 9.87 31.33
C GLN A 840 14.23 8.64 32.27
N ALA A 841 13.10 7.93 32.29
CA ALA A 841 12.94 6.68 33.04
C ALA A 841 13.74 5.51 32.45
N GLY A 842 14.12 5.56 31.18
CA GLY A 842 15.00 4.57 30.54
C GLY A 842 16.51 4.81 30.72
N GLN A 843 16.91 5.97 31.25
CA GLN A 843 18.32 6.41 31.26
C GLN A 843 19.01 6.37 32.64
N HIS A 844 18.26 6.20 33.74
CA HIS A 844 18.78 6.37 35.11
C HIS A 844 18.28 5.31 36.10
N GLU A 845 19.11 4.99 37.11
CA GLU A 845 18.67 4.26 38.31
C GLU A 845 17.97 5.20 39.29
N PHE A 846 16.93 4.72 39.96
CA PHE A 846 16.06 5.53 40.82
C PHE A 846 16.28 5.26 42.31
N ASP A 847 16.48 6.32 43.10
CA ASP A 847 16.43 6.24 44.56
C ASP A 847 14.99 6.07 45.09
N ARG A 848 14.84 5.71 46.37
CA ARG A 848 13.53 5.43 46.98
C ARG A 848 12.54 6.61 46.92
N LYS A 849 13.00 7.86 46.91
CA LYS A 849 12.19 9.08 46.84
C LYS A 849 11.79 9.38 45.39
N GLN A 850 12.71 9.20 44.45
CA GLN A 850 12.49 9.31 43.01
C GLN A 850 11.49 8.22 42.56
N SER A 851 11.69 6.95 42.96
CA SER A 851 10.73 5.86 42.72
C SER A 851 9.34 6.14 43.32
N ALA A 852 9.25 6.74 44.51
CA ALA A 852 7.96 7.13 45.10
C ALA A 852 7.28 8.26 44.31
N THR A 853 8.07 9.17 43.74
CA THR A 853 7.58 10.24 42.85
C THR A 853 7.07 9.65 41.53
N MET A 854 7.83 8.76 40.89
CA MET A 854 7.39 8.05 39.67
C MET A 854 6.13 7.22 39.89
N ASN A 855 6.02 6.50 41.01
CA ASN A 855 4.78 5.78 41.34
C ASN A 855 3.59 6.74 41.49
N SER A 856 3.78 7.94 42.06
CA SER A 856 2.73 8.96 42.16
C SER A 856 2.34 9.53 40.79
N LEU A 857 3.31 9.68 39.87
CA LEU A 857 3.06 10.10 38.49
C LEU A 857 2.35 9.00 37.68
N LEU A 858 2.77 7.74 37.79
CA LEU A 858 2.12 6.62 37.10
C LEU A 858 0.66 6.44 37.53
N ASN A 859 0.36 6.64 38.82
CA ASN A 859 -1.03 6.70 39.31
C ASN A 859 -1.82 7.89 38.72
N GLN A 860 -1.18 9.04 38.48
CA GLN A 860 -1.80 10.17 37.77
C GLN A 860 -2.02 9.86 36.29
N LEU A 861 -1.08 9.18 35.61
CA LEU A 861 -1.24 8.75 34.22
C LEU A 861 -2.50 7.89 34.06
N PHE A 862 -2.63 6.83 34.86
CA PHE A 862 -3.81 5.95 34.84
C PHE A 862 -5.13 6.68 35.12
N VAL A 863 -5.13 7.71 35.98
CA VAL A 863 -6.34 8.49 36.30
C VAL A 863 -6.68 9.51 35.21
N ASN A 864 -5.70 10.23 34.68
CA ASN A 864 -5.90 11.33 33.74
C ASN A 864 -6.20 10.81 32.33
N PHE A 865 -5.51 9.76 31.90
CA PHE A 865 -5.67 9.16 30.57
C PHE A 865 -6.68 8.00 30.52
N ALA A 866 -7.45 7.76 31.59
CA ALA A 866 -8.57 6.80 31.57
C ALA A 866 -9.64 7.11 30.50
N ALA A 867 -9.75 8.38 30.08
CA ALA A 867 -10.60 8.81 28.96
C ALA A 867 -9.88 8.82 27.60
N PHE A 868 -8.54 8.76 27.59
CA PHE A 868 -7.68 8.89 26.42
C PHE A 868 -6.57 7.80 26.40
N PRO A 869 -6.95 6.51 26.48
CA PRO A 869 -6.02 5.40 26.77
C PRO A 869 -4.96 5.18 25.67
N ASP A 870 -5.20 5.64 24.44
CA ASP A 870 -4.27 5.51 23.32
C ASP A 870 -2.88 6.07 23.63
N PHE A 871 -2.81 7.20 24.33
CA PHE A 871 -1.53 7.84 24.69
C PHE A 871 -0.75 7.06 25.76
N THR A 872 -1.39 6.27 26.62
CA THR A 872 -0.62 5.49 27.60
C THR A 872 0.22 4.43 26.89
N LEU A 873 -0.28 3.83 25.82
CA LEU A 873 0.44 2.81 25.04
C LEU A 873 1.76 3.34 24.47
N THR A 874 1.79 4.59 24.00
CA THR A 874 2.96 5.17 23.32
C THR A 874 4.15 5.46 24.24
N ILE A 875 3.98 5.36 25.57
CA ILE A 875 5.04 5.67 26.55
C ILE A 875 5.21 4.61 27.64
N PHE A 876 4.27 3.67 27.81
CA PHE A 876 4.22 2.84 29.03
C PHE A 876 5.46 1.96 29.24
N GLY A 877 5.90 1.27 28.18
CA GLY A 877 7.03 0.34 28.24
C GLY A 877 8.34 1.00 28.68
N ASP A 878 8.53 2.26 28.30
CA ASP A 878 9.69 3.06 28.70
C ASP A 878 9.49 3.73 30.05
N LEU A 879 8.29 4.25 30.32
CA LEU A 879 7.95 4.87 31.59
C LEU A 879 8.13 3.90 32.76
N ILE A 880 7.78 2.62 32.64
CA ILE A 880 7.94 1.65 33.73
C ILE A 880 9.38 1.16 33.95
N ARG A 881 10.37 1.58 33.13
CA ARG A 881 11.78 1.20 33.29
C ARG A 881 12.39 1.69 34.62
N PHE A 882 11.80 2.68 35.29
CA PHE A 882 12.22 3.13 36.63
C PHE A 882 12.14 2.03 37.70
N GLU A 883 11.32 1.00 37.48
CA GLU A 883 11.07 -0.07 38.45
C GLU A 883 11.90 -1.32 38.08
N PRO A 884 13.05 -1.57 38.75
CA PRO A 884 13.92 -2.68 38.40
C PRO A 884 13.28 -4.06 38.66
N ASP A 885 12.29 -4.15 39.55
CA ASP A 885 11.59 -5.40 39.83
C ASP A 885 10.65 -5.77 38.67
N ALA A 886 11.02 -6.78 37.90
CA ALA A 886 10.24 -7.25 36.76
C ALA A 886 8.86 -7.82 37.17
N GLY A 887 8.75 -8.41 38.35
CA GLY A 887 7.47 -8.86 38.91
C GLY A 887 6.51 -7.69 39.14
N LYS A 888 7.02 -6.54 39.59
CA LYS A 888 6.27 -5.28 39.67
C LYS A 888 5.97 -4.70 38.28
N ARG A 889 6.91 -4.69 37.33
CA ARG A 889 6.66 -4.25 35.94
C ARG A 889 5.54 -5.06 35.27
N ILE A 890 5.52 -6.38 35.46
CA ILE A 890 4.43 -7.27 35.05
C ILE A 890 3.10 -6.89 35.74
N GLY A 891 3.13 -6.61 37.04
CA GLY A 891 1.96 -6.10 37.78
C GLY A 891 1.42 -4.74 37.28
N LEU A 892 2.31 -3.87 36.76
CA LEU A 892 1.92 -2.60 36.13
C LEU A 892 1.29 -2.82 34.75
N TYR A 893 1.82 -3.74 33.94
CA TYR A 893 1.16 -4.15 32.68
C TYR A 893 -0.25 -4.71 32.92
N TYR A 894 -0.48 -5.49 33.97
CA TYR A 894 -1.84 -5.94 34.31
C TYR A 894 -2.78 -4.77 34.68
N GLN A 895 -2.29 -3.71 35.35
CA GLN A 895 -3.07 -2.49 35.59
C GLN A 895 -3.39 -1.73 34.28
N LEU A 896 -2.49 -1.76 33.30
CA LEU A 896 -2.74 -1.21 31.97
C LEU A 896 -3.79 -2.02 31.19
N LEU A 897 -3.74 -3.35 31.29
CA LEU A 897 -4.78 -4.23 30.72
C LEU A 897 -6.13 -4.04 31.41
N GLU A 898 -6.18 -3.77 32.71
CA GLU A 898 -7.41 -3.35 33.41
C GLU A 898 -7.93 -1.99 32.93
N LEU A 899 -7.05 -1.02 32.66
CA LEU A 899 -7.43 0.28 32.07
C LEU A 899 -8.11 0.09 30.71
N TYR A 900 -7.48 -0.66 29.81
CA TYR A 900 -7.98 -0.90 28.46
C TYR A 900 -9.24 -1.78 28.44
N ALA A 901 -9.35 -2.76 29.34
CA ALA A 901 -10.59 -3.53 29.53
C ALA A 901 -11.73 -2.66 30.08
N GLY A 902 -11.44 -1.71 30.98
CA GLY A 902 -12.41 -0.75 31.51
C GLY A 902 -12.84 0.33 30.52
N ALA A 903 -12.01 0.61 29.51
CA ALA A 903 -12.29 1.54 28.41
C ALA A 903 -12.93 0.87 27.18
N GLU A 904 -13.21 -0.44 27.21
CA GLU A 904 -13.71 -1.24 26.08
C GLU A 904 -12.77 -1.19 24.84
N ARG A 905 -11.44 -1.23 25.09
CA ARG A 905 -10.36 -1.15 24.07
C ARG A 905 -9.55 -2.46 23.96
N PRO A 906 -10.09 -3.52 23.33
CA PRO A 906 -9.33 -4.76 23.11
C PRO A 906 -8.14 -4.55 22.16
N ASP A 907 -8.19 -3.58 21.26
CA ASP A 907 -7.09 -3.20 20.37
C ASP A 907 -5.83 -2.76 21.14
N LEU A 908 -6.00 -1.86 22.12
CA LEU A 908 -4.91 -1.43 23.02
C LEU A 908 -4.49 -2.56 23.97
N ALA A 909 -5.45 -3.38 24.42
CA ALA A 909 -5.17 -4.54 25.26
C ALA A 909 -4.31 -5.60 24.54
N PHE A 910 -4.60 -5.88 23.27
CA PHE A 910 -3.80 -6.79 22.45
C PHE A 910 -2.39 -6.26 22.20
N ALA A 911 -2.22 -4.95 21.96
CA ALA A 911 -0.90 -4.35 21.80
C ALA A 911 -0.05 -4.50 23.08
N ALA A 912 -0.53 -4.02 24.23
CA ALA A 912 0.20 -4.14 25.50
C ALA A 912 0.39 -5.59 25.97
N LEU A 913 -0.45 -6.52 25.50
CA LEU A 913 -0.30 -7.95 25.79
C LEU A 913 0.84 -8.60 24.98
N LEU A 914 1.18 -8.09 23.79
CA LEU A 914 2.40 -8.51 23.09
C LEU A 914 3.64 -8.10 23.89
N ASP A 915 3.71 -6.85 24.35
CA ASP A 915 4.82 -6.34 25.17
C ASP A 915 4.95 -7.11 26.49
N LEU A 916 3.83 -7.35 27.17
CA LEU A 916 3.77 -8.21 28.36
C LEU A 916 4.20 -9.66 28.04
N SER A 917 3.86 -10.21 26.88
CA SER A 917 4.29 -11.56 26.49
C SER A 917 5.80 -11.66 26.26
N LEU A 918 6.46 -10.57 25.86
CA LEU A 918 7.92 -10.50 25.73
C LEU A 918 8.58 -10.41 27.11
N LEU A 919 8.06 -9.56 28.00
CA LEU A 919 8.54 -9.46 29.39
C LEU A 919 8.33 -10.76 30.18
N LEU A 920 7.20 -11.44 30.01
CA LEU A 920 6.93 -12.74 30.64
C LEU A 920 7.84 -13.85 30.09
N GLU A 921 8.24 -13.80 28.81
CA GLU A 921 9.21 -14.75 28.26
C GLU A 921 10.63 -14.50 28.79
N GLN A 922 11.05 -13.22 28.90
CA GLN A 922 12.35 -12.84 29.47
C GLN A 922 12.52 -13.24 30.94
N GLU A 923 11.43 -13.36 31.69
CA GLU A 923 11.40 -13.72 33.12
C GLU A 923 11.04 -15.21 33.35
N ASP A 924 11.26 -16.09 32.35
CA ASP A 924 10.95 -17.54 32.37
C ASP A 924 9.47 -17.90 32.66
N ARG A 925 8.55 -16.93 32.57
CA ARG A 925 7.10 -17.08 32.83
C ARG A 925 6.29 -17.38 31.57
N ARG A 926 6.89 -18.08 30.59
CA ARG A 926 6.24 -18.52 29.32
C ARG A 926 4.81 -19.09 29.50
N PRO A 927 4.49 -19.96 30.48
CA PRO A 927 3.12 -20.48 30.63
C PRO A 927 2.07 -19.40 30.95
N GLU A 928 2.47 -18.32 31.62
CA GLU A 928 1.61 -17.18 31.93
C GLU A 928 1.39 -16.30 30.68
N ALA A 929 2.42 -16.11 29.85
CA ALA A 929 2.29 -15.41 28.57
C ALA A 929 1.28 -16.12 27.65
N VAL A 930 1.39 -17.45 27.56
CA VAL A 930 0.47 -18.29 26.77
C VAL A 930 -0.96 -18.19 27.29
N GLU A 931 -1.20 -18.33 28.59
CA GLU A 931 -2.57 -18.27 29.14
C GLU A 931 -3.19 -16.86 29.10
N ALA A 932 -2.37 -15.80 29.17
CA ALA A 932 -2.82 -14.42 29.00
C ALA A 932 -3.25 -14.15 27.54
N LEU A 933 -2.41 -14.52 26.55
CA LEU A 933 -2.75 -14.47 25.11
C LEU A 933 -4.00 -15.30 24.80
N ALA A 934 -4.04 -16.55 25.29
CA ALA A 934 -5.18 -17.45 25.13
C ALA A 934 -6.47 -16.86 25.71
N THR A 935 -6.39 -16.21 26.87
CA THR A 935 -7.54 -15.55 27.50
C THR A 935 -8.05 -14.36 26.70
N ALA A 936 -7.15 -13.52 26.17
CA ALA A 936 -7.55 -12.39 25.33
C ALA A 936 -8.22 -12.85 24.02
N ILE A 937 -7.62 -13.82 23.32
CA ILE A 937 -8.19 -14.42 22.09
C ILE A 937 -9.56 -15.07 22.37
N ARG A 938 -9.70 -15.85 23.47
CA ARG A 938 -10.99 -16.47 23.84
C ARG A 938 -12.06 -15.46 24.25
N LYS A 939 -11.68 -14.25 24.68
CA LYS A 939 -12.60 -13.18 25.08
C LYS A 939 -13.06 -12.31 23.90
N TYR A 940 -12.18 -12.02 22.95
CA TYR A 940 -12.42 -11.12 21.82
C TYR A 940 -12.16 -11.83 20.49
N ALA A 941 -12.76 -13.01 20.30
CA ALA A 941 -12.52 -13.88 19.14
C ALA A 941 -12.98 -13.26 17.80
N GLU A 942 -13.83 -12.24 17.85
CA GLU A 942 -14.34 -11.47 16.71
C GLU A 942 -13.38 -10.39 16.18
N GLU A 943 -12.27 -10.11 16.88
CA GLU A 943 -11.32 -9.02 16.60
C GLU A 943 -10.29 -9.39 15.53
N GLY A 944 -10.77 -9.58 14.30
CA GLY A 944 -9.99 -10.17 13.21
C GLY A 944 -8.74 -9.41 12.74
N GLN A 945 -8.63 -8.10 13.00
CA GLN A 945 -7.43 -7.30 12.74
C GLN A 945 -6.30 -7.57 13.75
N TYR A 946 -6.62 -8.16 14.91
CA TYR A 946 -5.72 -8.29 16.06
C TYR A 946 -5.47 -9.75 16.46
N VAL A 947 -6.51 -10.60 16.49
CA VAL A 947 -6.43 -12.01 16.89
C VAL A 947 -5.37 -12.81 16.10
N PRO A 948 -5.20 -12.69 14.77
CA PRO A 948 -4.15 -13.42 14.04
C PRO A 948 -2.75 -13.15 14.59
N LYS A 949 -2.42 -11.89 14.92
CA LYS A 949 -1.12 -11.50 15.48
C LYS A 949 -0.88 -12.09 16.87
N MET A 950 -1.95 -12.25 17.66
CA MET A 950 -1.88 -12.92 18.96
C MET A 950 -1.67 -14.43 18.80
N LEU A 951 -2.29 -15.04 17.78
CA LEU A 951 -2.10 -16.46 17.44
C LEU A 951 -0.66 -16.72 16.97
N ASP A 952 -0.10 -15.86 16.12
CA ASP A 952 1.30 -15.95 15.68
C ASP A 952 2.27 -15.98 16.89
N ARG A 953 2.09 -15.06 17.85
CA ARG A 953 2.90 -15.01 19.08
C ARG A 953 2.64 -16.19 20.02
N LEU A 954 1.39 -16.61 20.19
CA LEU A 954 1.00 -17.75 21.04
C LEU A 954 1.56 -19.07 20.50
N GLU A 955 1.47 -19.30 19.19
CA GLU A 955 1.99 -20.48 18.50
C GLU A 955 3.53 -20.51 18.56
N THR A 956 4.19 -19.36 18.37
CA THR A 956 5.65 -19.24 18.55
C THR A 956 6.07 -19.63 19.97
N LEU A 957 5.35 -19.17 21.01
CA LEU A 957 5.67 -19.44 22.41
C LEU A 957 5.54 -20.92 22.83
N ILE A 958 4.87 -21.77 22.04
CA ILE A 958 4.64 -23.19 22.35
C ILE A 958 5.15 -24.15 21.27
N ALA A 959 5.81 -23.66 20.22
CA ALA A 959 6.28 -24.48 19.10
C ALA A 959 7.20 -25.64 19.54
N ASP A 960 8.15 -25.35 20.45
CA ASP A 960 9.14 -26.31 20.95
C ASP A 960 8.62 -27.24 22.07
N ASP A 961 7.41 -27.03 22.59
CA ASP A 961 6.88 -27.86 23.68
C ASP A 961 6.46 -29.26 23.19
N GLU A 962 6.73 -30.30 23.98
CA GLU A 962 6.10 -31.61 23.78
C GLU A 962 4.55 -31.52 23.84
N GLY A 963 3.88 -32.17 22.89
CA GLY A 963 2.42 -32.17 22.78
C GLY A 963 1.81 -30.79 22.47
N SER A 964 2.58 -29.87 21.91
CA SER A 964 2.11 -28.55 21.47
C SER A 964 0.95 -28.65 20.48
N GLU A 965 1.08 -29.45 19.42
CA GLU A 965 0.09 -29.60 18.33
C GLU A 965 -1.32 -29.92 18.86
N GLN A 966 -1.45 -30.87 19.80
CA GLN A 966 -2.74 -31.21 20.39
C GLN A 966 -3.30 -30.06 21.26
N ARG A 967 -2.45 -29.37 22.04
CA ARG A 967 -2.88 -28.20 22.84
C ARG A 967 -3.31 -27.03 21.97
N VAL A 968 -2.64 -26.79 20.84
CA VAL A 968 -3.03 -25.76 19.85
C VAL A 968 -4.40 -26.12 19.26
N ALA A 969 -4.60 -27.35 18.80
CA ALA A 969 -5.88 -27.80 18.23
C ALA A 969 -7.04 -27.72 19.25
N GLU A 970 -6.83 -28.19 20.48
CA GLU A 970 -7.81 -28.06 21.57
C GLU A 970 -8.14 -26.59 21.88
N PHE A 971 -7.13 -25.71 21.88
CA PHE A 971 -7.33 -24.27 22.06
C PHE A 971 -8.13 -23.63 20.92
N TYR A 972 -7.81 -23.92 19.66
CA TYR A 972 -8.54 -23.42 18.48
C TYR A 972 -10.03 -23.79 18.54
N ALA A 973 -10.35 -25.03 18.94
CA ALA A 973 -11.73 -25.47 19.13
C ALA A 973 -12.53 -24.64 20.16
N THR A 974 -11.88 -23.90 21.07
CA THR A 974 -12.56 -23.05 22.07
C THR A 974 -13.02 -21.69 21.56
N PHE A 975 -12.44 -21.16 20.46
CA PHE A 975 -12.73 -19.80 19.99
C PHE A 975 -13.27 -19.74 18.55
N LEU A 976 -12.92 -20.67 17.65
CA LEU A 976 -13.46 -20.69 16.28
C LEU A 976 -15.00 -20.64 16.20
N PRO A 977 -15.78 -21.32 17.08
CA PRO A 977 -17.25 -21.25 17.06
C PRO A 977 -17.83 -19.87 17.45
N LYS A 978 -17.01 -18.97 18.00
CA LYS A 978 -17.42 -17.60 18.38
C LYS A 978 -17.27 -16.59 17.24
N ILE A 979 -16.49 -16.92 16.21
CA ILE A 979 -16.19 -15.99 15.12
C ILE A 979 -17.45 -15.81 14.25
N PRO A 980 -17.94 -14.56 14.04
CA PRO A 980 -19.10 -14.33 13.19
C PRO A 980 -18.84 -14.78 11.74
N GLN A 981 -19.66 -15.72 11.26
CA GLN A 981 -19.58 -16.27 9.89
C GLN A 981 -20.00 -15.27 8.79
N GLN A 982 -20.65 -14.17 9.17
CA GLN A 982 -21.12 -13.11 8.28
C GLN A 982 -20.74 -11.72 8.80
N ARG A 983 -20.59 -10.76 7.88
CA ARG A 983 -20.42 -9.33 8.13
C ARG A 983 -21.49 -8.57 7.35
N GLY A 984 -22.56 -8.16 8.03
CA GLY A 984 -23.80 -7.77 7.35
C GLY A 984 -24.38 -8.98 6.61
N ASP A 985 -24.83 -8.78 5.37
CA ASP A 985 -25.41 -9.85 4.53
C ASP A 985 -24.35 -10.69 3.78
N ALA A 986 -23.05 -10.36 3.91
CA ALA A 986 -21.95 -11.03 3.23
C ALA A 986 -21.23 -12.06 4.13
N PRO A 987 -20.59 -13.10 3.57
CA PRO A 987 -19.67 -13.97 4.31
C PRO A 987 -18.51 -13.18 4.96
N SER A 988 -17.98 -13.70 6.06
CA SER A 988 -16.88 -13.10 6.82
C SER A 988 -15.53 -13.66 6.37
N ASP A 989 -14.75 -12.86 5.64
CA ASP A 989 -13.39 -13.23 5.18
C ASP A 989 -12.45 -13.58 6.34
N TYR A 990 -12.64 -12.94 7.49
CA TYR A 990 -11.93 -13.28 8.72
C TYR A 990 -12.33 -14.67 9.26
N CYS A 991 -13.62 -15.00 9.27
CA CYS A 991 -14.07 -16.33 9.67
C CYS A 991 -13.53 -17.43 8.74
N ILE A 992 -13.58 -17.17 7.43
CA ILE A 992 -13.04 -18.06 6.39
C ILE A 992 -11.54 -18.29 6.61
N SER A 993 -10.74 -17.22 6.73
CA SER A 993 -9.29 -17.33 6.90
C SER A 993 -8.88 -17.99 8.23
N MET A 994 -9.63 -17.81 9.32
CA MET A 994 -9.38 -18.54 10.57
C MET A 994 -9.78 -20.02 10.49
N TYR A 995 -10.85 -20.36 9.77
CA TYR A 995 -11.20 -21.76 9.52
C TYR A 995 -10.13 -22.44 8.66
N GLU A 996 -9.60 -21.76 7.62
CA GLU A 996 -8.53 -22.29 6.77
C GLU A 996 -7.18 -22.40 7.50
N ARG A 997 -6.83 -21.43 8.37
CA ARG A 997 -5.66 -21.53 9.27
C ARG A 997 -5.75 -22.74 10.20
N ALA A 998 -6.96 -23.08 10.65
CA ALA A 998 -7.17 -24.16 11.62
C ALA A 998 -7.12 -25.57 11.02
N VAL A 999 -7.41 -25.76 9.72
CA VAL A 999 -7.39 -27.08 9.06
C VAL A 999 -6.06 -27.82 9.26
N PRO A 1000 -4.89 -27.29 8.86
CA PRO A 1000 -3.61 -28.00 9.02
C PRO A 1000 -3.20 -28.20 10.49
N ILE A 1001 -3.72 -27.38 11.42
CA ILE A 1001 -3.51 -27.55 12.85
C ILE A 1001 -4.29 -28.78 13.36
N PHE A 1002 -5.56 -28.92 12.97
CA PHE A 1002 -6.37 -30.09 13.30
C PHE A 1002 -5.82 -31.37 12.64
N GLU A 1003 -5.30 -31.31 11.42
CA GLU A 1003 -4.71 -32.46 10.72
C GLU A 1003 -3.45 -32.97 11.44
N LYS A 1004 -2.52 -32.08 11.80
CA LYS A 1004 -1.32 -32.44 12.58
C LYS A 1004 -1.68 -33.09 13.92
N ALA A 1005 -2.67 -32.55 14.62
CA ALA A 1005 -3.17 -33.09 15.88
C ALA A 1005 -4.00 -34.39 15.74
N GLY A 1006 -4.14 -34.97 14.54
CA GLY A 1006 -4.93 -36.20 14.30
C GLY A 1006 -6.44 -36.00 14.47
N GLN A 1007 -6.93 -34.77 14.36
CA GLN A 1007 -8.33 -34.38 14.56
C GLN A 1007 -9.08 -34.25 13.22
N ASP A 1008 -8.89 -35.21 12.30
CA ASP A 1008 -9.40 -35.24 10.92
C ASP A 1008 -10.89 -34.85 10.76
N ASN A 1009 -11.71 -35.15 11.77
CA ASN A 1009 -13.13 -34.80 11.77
C ASN A 1009 -13.33 -33.28 11.93
N LEU A 1010 -12.55 -32.61 12.78
CA LEU A 1010 -12.60 -31.16 12.93
C LEU A 1010 -11.97 -30.46 11.73
N ALA A 1011 -10.85 -30.97 11.21
CA ALA A 1011 -10.25 -30.50 9.95
C ALA A 1011 -11.27 -30.50 8.80
N ARG A 1012 -11.90 -31.66 8.52
CA ARG A 1012 -12.94 -31.77 7.48
C ARG A 1012 -14.16 -30.89 7.75
N ASN A 1013 -14.59 -30.73 9.00
CA ASN A 1013 -15.73 -29.88 9.35
C ASN A 1013 -15.44 -28.38 9.11
N TYR A 1014 -14.26 -27.88 9.45
CA TYR A 1014 -13.91 -26.47 9.21
C TYR A 1014 -13.56 -26.20 7.74
N ALA A 1015 -12.88 -27.12 7.06
CA ALA A 1015 -12.68 -27.04 5.60
C ALA A 1015 -14.01 -26.97 4.84
N THR A 1016 -14.98 -27.81 5.23
CA THR A 1016 -16.33 -27.81 4.63
C THR A 1016 -17.06 -26.48 4.87
N GLN A 1017 -16.99 -25.93 6.09
CA GLN A 1017 -17.62 -24.64 6.41
C GLN A 1017 -16.95 -23.46 5.68
N ALA A 1018 -15.62 -23.44 5.59
CA ALA A 1018 -14.89 -22.42 4.81
C ALA A 1018 -15.30 -22.45 3.33
N ALA A 1019 -15.39 -23.65 2.73
CA ALA A 1019 -15.86 -23.83 1.35
C ALA A 1019 -17.34 -23.43 1.17
N GLN A 1020 -18.21 -23.73 2.14
CA GLN A 1020 -19.62 -23.28 2.13
C GLN A 1020 -19.72 -21.75 2.14
N LEU A 1021 -19.02 -21.08 3.07
CA LEU A 1021 -18.99 -19.62 3.17
C LEU A 1021 -18.42 -18.96 1.90
N LYS A 1022 -17.30 -19.46 1.37
CA LYS A 1022 -16.74 -19.02 0.07
C LYS A 1022 -17.72 -19.20 -1.10
N SER A 1023 -18.60 -20.20 -1.05
CA SER A 1023 -19.59 -20.46 -2.10
C SER A 1023 -20.85 -19.58 -2.05
N GLY A 1024 -21.00 -18.73 -1.03
CA GLY A 1024 -22.15 -17.84 -0.85
C GLY A 1024 -23.49 -18.56 -0.60
N LYS A 1025 -23.47 -19.85 -0.27
CA LYS A 1025 -24.67 -20.65 0.00
C LYS A 1025 -25.06 -20.58 1.47
N PRO A 1026 -26.34 -20.28 1.80
CA PRO A 1026 -26.86 -20.48 3.15
C PRO A 1026 -26.81 -21.95 3.59
N GLN A 1027 -26.90 -22.17 4.90
CA GLN A 1027 -27.24 -23.48 5.50
C GLN A 1027 -28.72 -23.80 5.33
#